data_AF-A0AAD3STH6-F1
#
_entry.id   AF-A0AAD3STH6-F1
#
_cell.length_a   1.000
_cell.length_b   1.000
_cell.length_c   1.000
_cell.angle_alpha   90.00
_cell.angle_beta   90.00
_cell.angle_gamma   90.00
#
_symmetry.space_group_name_H-M   'P 1'
#
loop_
_entity.id
_entity.type
_entity.pdbx_description
1 polymer ?
#
loop_
_entity_poly.entity_id
_entity_poly.type
_entity_poly.pdbx_seq_one_letter_code
_entity_poly.pdbx_strand_id
1 'polypeptide(L)'
;MIILESSTLFTFLLLFISLPLHLKPSLYPRPAQDQTLSQIYSEDIPQHDVAGSPRSHYTRSNYIVRFIEYRNAEDHQTYLRENVKSGGWDWIERRNPASNYPTDFGVVSIDKTAKAAIIKEIEQLSMVKDVSIDISYTRSLLERKSKSTESFIDGKKRPGKIFTKMSFKEEGGAYSTVTNNLTISWRRHLMMQRSQVTSLFGADVLWAKGYTGAQVKMAIFDTGIRANHPHFRNIKERTNWTNEDTLNDNLGHGTFVAGVVAGQDSECLGFAPDAEIYAFRVFTDAQVSYTSWFLDAFNYAISINVDVLNLSIGGPDHLDLPFVEKVWELTANNIIMVSAIGNDGPLYGTLNNPADQSDVIGVGGIDYNDHIASFSSRGMSTWEIPHGYGRVKPDIVAYGRDIRGSKISKGCKTLSGTSVASPVVAGVLCLLVSVIPESKRRSVLNPASMKQALVEGAAKLPGPHMYEQGAGRVDLLESYEILKDYQPRASIFPSVLDYMDCPYSWPFCRQPLYAGAMPIIFNATILNGMGVIGYVDGQPSWHPANEEGNLLSMHFTHSDVIWPWTGYLALHMQIKEEGAQFSGVIEGNVTVKVYSPPAQGEKALRSSTCVLRLRLNVVPTPPRSKRILWDQFHSIKYPPGYIPRDSLDVRADILDWHGDHIHTNFHTMFNMLRDAGYYVEMLGSPFTCFDALQYGTLMLVDLEDEYFEEEIQKLKEDVLNTGLGLAVFAEWYNVETMVKMRFFDDNTRSWWTTVTGGANIPALNDLLAPFGIAFGDIILNGDYTMDGSQSRYASGTNIAKFPAGGYVHSFPFIDSSDGAGTQNILASSLIKADFPILGFLELGSGRISVYGDSNCLDSSHMISNCYWLLKKILDFTSVNVRDPVLFSDTVRRDAPLHADGKQLPSRRTDVNFSAYSAVVGKELICGFDSRFEIWGTKGYNLQVRGRYRRLPGYPVIDMGRGLNSTVDISNLKKSDTQSLNKGDSLSNKYLGLLYGDEVDAPVPFASHWLVPALVTAFGFLLLLSFCRIQQKRRRRRKGQSKERSGSGRFANF
;
A
#
# COMPACT_ATOMS: atom_id res chain seq x y z
N MET A 1 58.11 -35.42 33.77
CA MET A 1 59.26 -35.95 34.53
C MET A 1 59.46 -35.01 35.71
N ILE A 2 59.39 -35.50 36.96
CA ILE A 2 59.59 -34.78 38.24
C ILE A 2 58.45 -33.75 38.56
N ILE A 3 57.66 -33.74 39.66
CA ILE A 3 57.70 -34.22 41.08
C ILE A 3 58.21 -33.12 42.05
N LEU A 4 57.55 -32.74 43.17
CA LEU A 4 56.19 -33.04 43.73
C LEU A 4 55.51 -31.70 44.15
N GLU A 5 54.77 -31.39 45.24
CA GLU A 5 54.27 -32.00 46.51
C GLU A 5 52.99 -31.20 46.96
N SER A 6 52.22 -31.41 48.04
CA SER A 6 52.37 -32.21 49.27
C SER A 6 51.06 -32.76 49.92
N SER A 7 50.37 -31.98 50.76
CA SER A 7 49.64 -32.48 51.96
C SER A 7 48.60 -31.47 52.51
N THR A 8 47.51 -31.79 53.25
CA THR A 8 46.78 -33.00 53.73
C THR A 8 45.42 -32.52 54.33
N LEU A 9 44.35 -33.24 54.70
CA LEU A 9 43.80 -34.63 54.64
C LEU A 9 43.16 -34.99 56.02
N PHE A 10 41.83 -35.20 56.09
CA PHE A 10 40.96 -35.93 57.09
C PHE A 10 39.46 -35.57 56.77
N THR A 11 38.37 -36.36 56.84
CA THR A 11 38.01 -37.76 57.26
C THR A 11 37.78 -37.94 58.78
N PHE A 12 36.55 -38.22 59.31
CA PHE A 12 35.75 -39.49 59.36
C PHE A 12 34.23 -39.16 59.63
N LEU A 13 33.15 -39.85 59.17
CA LEU A 13 32.62 -41.26 59.27
C LEU A 13 31.87 -41.57 60.62
N LEU A 14 30.71 -42.27 60.79
CA LEU A 14 29.81 -43.16 59.98
C LEU A 14 28.32 -43.29 60.54
N LEU A 15 27.32 -43.57 59.66
CA LEU A 15 26.11 -44.48 59.83
C LEU A 15 24.93 -44.13 60.83
N PHE A 16 23.73 -44.79 60.86
CA PHE A 16 23.21 -46.12 60.41
C PHE A 16 21.66 -46.21 60.16
N ILE A 17 21.19 -46.99 59.14
CA ILE A 17 19.99 -47.91 59.04
C ILE A 17 18.54 -47.39 59.36
N SER A 18 17.39 -47.87 58.82
CA SER A 18 16.92 -49.20 58.29
C SER A 18 15.91 -49.16 57.10
N LEU A 19 15.61 -50.34 56.53
CA LEU A 19 14.57 -50.67 55.50
C LEU A 19 13.58 -51.75 56.09
N PRO A 20 12.44 -52.19 55.47
CA PRO A 20 12.40 -53.01 54.23
C PRO A 20 11.12 -52.95 53.33
N LEU A 21 11.01 -53.86 52.34
CA LEU A 21 10.02 -53.96 51.24
C LEU A 21 8.76 -54.80 51.53
N HIS A 22 7.75 -54.72 50.63
CA HIS A 22 7.03 -55.92 50.13
C HIS A 22 6.50 -55.78 48.67
N LEU A 23 5.99 -56.86 48.05
CA LEU A 23 5.79 -57.00 46.58
C LEU A 23 4.44 -57.62 46.12
N LYS A 24 3.85 -57.05 45.04
CA LYS A 24 3.11 -57.71 43.92
C LYS A 24 1.81 -58.52 44.26
N PRO A 25 1.07 -59.13 43.28
CA PRO A 25 0.43 -58.54 42.08
C PRO A 25 -1.02 -59.06 41.78
N SER A 26 -1.66 -58.57 40.68
CA SER A 26 -2.25 -59.39 39.56
C SER A 26 -3.70 -59.13 39.07
N LEU A 27 -3.87 -59.41 37.76
CA LEU A 27 -5.03 -59.94 36.99
C LEU A 27 -6.26 -59.09 36.55
N TYR A 28 -6.68 -59.42 35.30
CA TYR A 28 -7.89 -59.06 34.50
C TYR A 28 -9.06 -60.04 34.82
N PRO A 29 -10.35 -59.87 34.39
CA PRO A 29 -10.78 -59.53 33.00
C PRO A 29 -12.11 -58.74 32.80
N ARG A 30 -12.57 -58.61 31.53
CA ARG A 30 -13.94 -58.22 31.09
C ARG A 30 -14.84 -59.47 30.95
N PRO A 31 -16.18 -59.38 31.08
CA PRO A 31 -17.13 -59.04 29.97
C PRO A 31 -18.17 -57.96 30.40
N ALA A 32 -19.03 -57.32 29.58
CA ALA A 32 -19.61 -57.51 28.24
C ALA A 32 -20.93 -58.34 28.14
N GLN A 33 -22.10 -57.68 28.20
CA GLN A 33 -23.33 -58.04 27.45
C GLN A 33 -24.44 -56.95 27.51
N ASP A 34 -25.38 -57.00 26.55
CA ASP A 34 -26.52 -56.08 26.36
C ASP A 34 -27.81 -56.47 27.12
N GLN A 35 -28.74 -55.50 27.27
CA GLN A 35 -30.22 -55.56 27.03
C GLN A 35 -30.95 -54.47 27.85
N THR A 36 -31.44 -53.35 27.28
CA THR A 36 -32.69 -53.12 26.51
C THR A 36 -34.01 -53.06 27.32
N LEU A 37 -34.66 -51.87 27.28
CA LEU A 37 -36.09 -51.58 27.58
C LEU A 37 -36.56 -51.78 29.05
N SER A 38 -37.57 -51.08 29.58
CA SER A 38 -38.29 -49.87 29.11
C SER A 38 -39.21 -49.28 30.21
N GLN A 39 -39.47 -47.97 30.13
CA GLN A 39 -40.64 -47.23 30.68
C GLN A 39 -40.92 -47.22 32.20
N ILE A 40 -41.13 -46.02 32.74
CA ILE A 40 -42.46 -45.54 33.19
C ILE A 40 -42.47 -44.00 33.09
N TYR A 41 -43.65 -43.41 32.82
CA TYR A 41 -43.85 -41.97 32.63
C TYR A 41 -44.12 -41.24 33.95
N SER A 42 -43.76 -39.95 34.01
CA SER A 42 -44.54 -38.89 34.67
C SER A 42 -44.17 -37.52 34.08
N GLU A 43 -45.15 -36.85 33.49
CA GLU A 43 -45.16 -35.40 33.25
C GLU A 43 -45.49 -34.69 34.60
N ASP A 44 -45.26 -33.41 34.86
CA ASP A 44 -45.71 -32.24 34.08
C ASP A 44 -45.01 -30.91 34.51
N ILE A 45 -45.37 -29.78 33.89
CA ILE A 45 -44.64 -28.50 33.90
C ILE A 45 -45.32 -27.41 34.76
N PRO A 46 -44.53 -26.62 35.51
CA PRO A 46 -44.67 -25.15 35.47
C PRO A 46 -43.29 -24.42 35.45
N GLN A 47 -43.13 -23.20 34.91
CA GLN A 47 -44.04 -22.34 34.15
C GLN A 47 -43.23 -21.39 33.24
N HIS A 48 -43.86 -20.75 32.26
CA HIS A 48 -43.27 -19.61 31.54
C HIS A 48 -43.22 -18.37 32.42
N ASP A 49 -42.17 -17.56 32.23
CA ASP A 49 -42.22 -16.12 32.51
C ASP A 49 -41.89 -15.33 31.22
N VAL A 50 -42.40 -14.09 31.12
CA VAL A 50 -42.70 -13.46 29.81
C VAL A 50 -42.03 -12.10 29.61
N ALA A 51 -41.29 -11.99 28.50
CA ALA A 51 -40.70 -10.76 27.94
C ALA A 51 -39.63 -10.07 28.83
N GLY A 52 -38.63 -9.39 28.26
CA GLY A 52 -38.37 -9.19 26.84
C GLY A 52 -37.67 -7.86 26.57
N SER A 53 -36.44 -7.69 27.07
CA SER A 53 -35.53 -6.72 26.47
C SER A 53 -34.87 -7.35 25.24
N PRO A 54 -34.78 -6.64 24.10
CA PRO A 54 -33.87 -7.08 23.05
C PRO A 54 -32.45 -6.95 23.60
N ARG A 55 -31.74 -8.07 23.79
CA ARG A 55 -30.28 -8.03 23.90
C ARG A 55 -29.78 -7.44 22.59
N SER A 56 -29.37 -6.17 22.62
CA SER A 56 -28.65 -5.54 21.52
C SER A 56 -27.48 -6.44 21.15
N HIS A 57 -27.29 -6.70 19.85
CA HIS A 57 -26.00 -7.19 19.38
C HIS A 57 -24.98 -6.09 19.65
N TYR A 58 -24.30 -6.19 20.79
CA TYR A 58 -23.28 -5.22 21.22
C TYR A 58 -22.18 -5.22 20.17
N THR A 59 -22.11 -4.14 19.39
CA THR A 59 -21.16 -3.98 18.30
C THR A 59 -19.80 -3.62 18.89
N ARG A 60 -19.11 -4.64 19.37
CA ARG A 60 -17.74 -4.54 19.88
C ARG A 60 -16.73 -4.54 18.74
N SER A 61 -15.53 -4.07 19.00
CA SER A 61 -14.42 -4.14 18.04
C SER A 61 -13.09 -4.31 18.78
N ASN A 62 -12.19 -5.06 18.19
CA ASN A 62 -10.90 -5.40 18.75
C ASN A 62 -9.89 -4.27 18.47
N TYR A 63 -9.08 -3.93 19.46
CA TYR A 63 -7.99 -2.95 19.35
C TYR A 63 -6.71 -3.55 19.93
N ILE A 64 -5.59 -3.24 19.29
CA ILE A 64 -4.24 -3.57 19.75
C ILE A 64 -3.75 -2.36 20.55
N VAL A 65 -3.57 -2.55 21.86
CA VAL A 65 -2.87 -1.58 22.71
C VAL A 65 -1.40 -1.93 22.67
N ARG A 66 -0.56 -1.05 22.15
CA ARG A 66 0.90 -1.22 22.14
C ARG A 66 1.51 -0.47 23.31
N PHE A 67 2.53 -1.07 23.91
CA PHE A 67 3.24 -0.57 25.08
C PHE A 67 4.68 -0.22 24.73
N ILE A 68 5.32 0.58 25.58
CA ILE A 68 6.72 1.00 25.41
C ILE A 68 7.70 -0.10 25.88
N GLU A 69 7.24 -1.02 26.73
CA GLU A 69 8.06 -2.06 27.36
C GLU A 69 7.52 -3.47 27.13
N TYR A 70 8.44 -4.43 26.95
CA TYR A 70 8.14 -5.85 26.99
C TYR A 70 7.93 -6.32 28.45
N ARG A 71 6.72 -6.79 28.77
CA ARG A 71 6.33 -7.35 30.08
C ARG A 71 5.39 -8.54 29.91
N ASN A 72 5.01 -9.25 30.98
CA ASN A 72 4.04 -10.33 30.85
C ASN A 72 2.66 -9.76 30.48
N ALA A 73 1.83 -10.56 29.80
CA ALA A 73 0.48 -10.14 29.43
C ALA A 73 -0.38 -9.74 30.64
N GLU A 74 -0.19 -10.40 31.78
CA GLU A 74 -0.84 -10.12 33.06
C GLU A 74 -0.44 -8.76 33.66
N ASP A 75 0.82 -8.33 33.49
CA ASP A 75 1.30 -7.02 33.96
C ASP A 75 0.58 -5.89 33.21
N HIS A 76 0.52 -5.99 31.88
CA HIS A 76 -0.14 -5.02 31.00
C HIS A 76 -1.66 -5.01 31.21
N GLN A 77 -2.28 -6.18 31.38
CA GLN A 77 -3.70 -6.31 31.74
C GLN A 77 -4.01 -5.61 33.06
N THR A 78 -3.16 -5.81 34.07
CA THR A 78 -3.33 -5.22 35.41
C THR A 78 -3.18 -3.70 35.34
N TYR A 79 -2.13 -3.21 34.66
CA TYR A 79 -1.92 -1.78 34.43
C TYR A 79 -3.12 -1.09 33.77
N LEU A 80 -3.71 -1.68 32.71
CA LEU A 80 -4.92 -1.13 32.10
C LEU A 80 -6.12 -1.16 33.06
N ARG A 81 -6.34 -2.24 33.81
CA ARG A 81 -7.44 -2.33 34.78
C ARG A 81 -7.34 -1.35 35.94
N GLU A 82 -6.13 -1.00 36.37
CA GLU A 82 -5.90 -0.04 37.46
C GLU A 82 -6.06 1.42 37.01
N ASN A 83 -5.73 1.72 35.75
CA ASN A 83 -5.63 3.10 35.27
C ASN A 83 -6.78 3.56 34.37
N VAL A 84 -7.45 2.66 33.63
CA VAL A 84 -8.62 2.99 32.78
C VAL A 84 -9.91 2.90 33.60
N LYS A 85 -10.53 4.04 33.87
CA LYS A 85 -11.74 4.16 34.71
C LYS A 85 -13.03 3.98 33.93
N SER A 86 -13.01 4.19 32.62
CA SER A 86 -14.16 3.93 31.75
C SER A 86 -14.43 2.43 31.64
N GLY A 87 -15.67 2.02 31.93
CA GLY A 87 -16.17 0.68 31.57
C GLY A 87 -16.55 0.58 30.09
N GLY A 88 -16.91 -0.62 29.63
CA GLY A 88 -17.24 -0.87 28.21
C GLY A 88 -16.05 -1.32 27.36
N TRP A 89 -15.00 -1.85 28.01
CA TRP A 89 -13.93 -2.61 27.37
C TRP A 89 -13.65 -3.90 28.15
N ASP A 90 -13.16 -4.91 27.45
CA ASP A 90 -12.75 -6.20 28.02
C ASP A 90 -11.42 -6.63 27.39
N TRP A 91 -10.51 -7.20 28.18
CA TRP A 91 -9.26 -7.77 27.68
C TRP A 91 -9.50 -9.12 26.98
N ILE A 92 -8.85 -9.34 25.84
CA ILE A 92 -8.92 -10.59 25.07
C ILE A 92 -7.68 -11.43 25.37
N GLU A 93 -7.88 -12.58 26.02
CA GLU A 93 -6.78 -13.50 26.33
C GLU A 93 -6.25 -14.21 25.08
N ARG A 94 -4.97 -13.98 24.77
CA ARG A 94 -4.24 -14.61 23.66
C ARG A 94 -3.80 -16.02 24.07
N ARG A 95 -4.52 -17.05 23.63
CA ARG A 95 -4.28 -18.46 23.99
C ARG A 95 -3.39 -19.16 22.97
N ASN A 96 -2.13 -18.75 22.87
CA ASN A 96 -1.15 -19.26 21.90
C ASN A 96 0.26 -19.30 22.53
N PRO A 97 1.29 -19.92 21.89
CA PRO A 97 2.61 -20.10 22.51
C PRO A 97 3.32 -18.80 22.95
N ALA A 98 2.97 -17.64 22.38
CA ALA A 98 3.53 -16.35 22.76
C ALA A 98 3.03 -15.85 24.13
N SER A 99 1.95 -16.40 24.69
CA SER A 99 1.46 -16.02 26.03
C SER A 99 2.47 -16.31 27.15
N ASN A 100 3.41 -17.23 26.91
CA ASN A 100 4.44 -17.64 27.87
C ASN A 100 5.71 -16.76 27.82
N TYR A 101 5.70 -15.72 26.99
CA TYR A 101 6.83 -14.81 26.79
C TYR A 101 6.39 -13.35 27.04
N PRO A 102 7.32 -12.45 27.39
CA PRO A 102 7.04 -11.03 27.44
C PRO A 102 6.50 -10.52 26.09
N THR A 103 5.60 -9.54 26.15
CA THR A 103 4.92 -8.92 25.02
C THR A 103 4.99 -7.40 25.12
N ASP A 104 5.04 -6.74 23.97
CA ASP A 104 4.91 -5.29 23.80
C ASP A 104 3.46 -4.86 23.47
N PHE A 105 2.52 -5.81 23.35
CA PHE A 105 1.12 -5.50 23.05
C PHE A 105 0.12 -6.37 23.82
N GLY A 106 -1.10 -5.85 23.93
CA GLY A 106 -2.30 -6.55 24.38
C GLY A 106 -3.47 -6.28 23.42
N VAL A 107 -4.54 -7.08 23.52
CA VAL A 107 -5.73 -6.94 22.68
C VAL A 107 -6.96 -6.69 23.56
N VAL A 108 -7.75 -5.66 23.24
CA VAL A 108 -8.96 -5.27 23.98
C VAL A 108 -10.17 -5.18 23.07
N SER A 109 -11.32 -5.69 23.52
CA SER A 109 -12.63 -5.52 22.88
C SER A 109 -13.31 -4.28 23.47
N ILE A 110 -13.56 -3.25 22.67
CA ILE A 110 -14.21 -2.01 23.09
C ILE A 110 -15.62 -1.90 22.48
N ASP A 111 -16.61 -1.49 23.28
CA ASP A 111 -17.98 -1.20 22.83
C ASP A 111 -18.04 0.07 21.96
N LYS A 112 -18.60 -0.01 20.74
CA LYS A 112 -18.61 1.12 19.78
C LYS A 112 -19.24 2.41 20.30
N THR A 113 -20.15 2.34 21.28
CA THR A 113 -20.77 3.51 21.92
C THR A 113 -19.83 4.32 22.81
N ALA A 114 -18.74 3.71 23.32
CA ALA A 114 -17.78 4.35 24.23
C ALA A 114 -16.36 4.50 23.62
N LYS A 115 -16.13 3.93 22.42
CA LYS A 115 -14.84 3.91 21.68
C LYS A 115 -13.96 5.14 21.91
N ALA A 116 -14.45 6.32 21.55
CA ALA A 116 -13.63 7.54 21.50
C ALA A 116 -13.18 8.04 22.88
N ALA A 117 -13.94 7.75 23.95
CA ALA A 117 -13.54 8.08 25.32
C ALA A 117 -12.48 7.09 25.83
N ILE A 118 -12.73 5.79 25.65
CA ILE A 118 -11.86 4.72 26.14
C ILE A 118 -10.49 4.74 25.45
N ILE A 119 -10.46 4.90 24.12
CA ILE A 119 -9.19 5.00 23.38
C ILE A 119 -8.36 6.19 23.88
N LYS A 120 -8.99 7.38 24.02
CA LYS A 120 -8.31 8.57 24.52
C LYS A 120 -7.83 8.44 25.96
N GLU A 121 -8.52 7.68 26.81
CA GLU A 121 -8.06 7.38 28.17
C GLU A 121 -6.84 6.44 28.17
N ILE A 122 -6.84 5.42 27.31
CA ILE A 122 -5.72 4.47 27.16
C ILE A 122 -4.48 5.16 26.54
N GLU A 123 -4.67 6.00 25.52
CA GLU A 123 -3.58 6.77 24.86
C GLU A 123 -2.90 7.80 25.77
N GLN A 124 -3.53 8.18 26.90
CA GLN A 124 -2.94 9.08 27.89
C GLN A 124 -2.08 8.36 28.95
N LEU A 125 -2.01 7.02 28.92
CA LEU A 125 -1.25 6.23 29.89
C LEU A 125 0.23 6.17 29.52
N SER A 126 1.11 6.43 30.50
CA SER A 126 2.56 6.60 30.28
C SER A 126 3.32 5.36 29.80
N MET A 127 2.75 4.15 29.96
CA MET A 127 3.33 2.93 29.38
C MET A 127 2.75 2.58 28.01
N VAL A 128 1.64 3.21 27.59
CA VAL A 128 1.02 3.01 26.27
C VAL A 128 1.76 3.84 25.24
N LYS A 129 1.95 3.25 24.07
CA LYS A 129 2.60 3.84 22.90
C LYS A 129 1.55 4.35 21.89
N ASP A 130 0.54 3.52 21.61
CA ASP A 130 -0.61 3.81 20.74
C ASP A 130 -1.72 2.76 20.92
N VAL A 131 -2.92 3.08 20.42
CA VAL A 131 -4.05 2.14 20.31
C VAL A 131 -4.49 2.04 18.85
N SER A 132 -4.16 0.93 18.21
CA SER A 132 -4.51 0.63 16.83
C SER A 132 -5.71 -0.32 16.76
N ILE A 133 -6.40 -0.42 15.61
CA ILE A 133 -7.44 -1.45 15.42
C ILE A 133 -6.79 -2.79 15.05
N ASP A 134 -7.39 -3.90 15.47
CA ASP A 134 -7.01 -5.26 15.09
C ASP A 134 -7.65 -5.62 13.74
N ILE A 135 -6.89 -5.35 12.67
CA ILE A 135 -7.31 -5.44 11.26
C ILE A 135 -7.42 -6.92 10.86
N SER A 136 -8.46 -7.28 10.10
CA SER A 136 -8.56 -8.59 9.44
C SER A 136 -7.98 -8.57 8.03
N TYR A 137 -7.51 -9.72 7.55
CA TYR A 137 -7.07 -9.90 6.16
C TYR A 137 -7.71 -11.16 5.56
N THR A 138 -7.87 -11.20 4.23
CA THR A 138 -8.34 -12.38 3.51
C THR A 138 -7.42 -12.75 2.34
N ARG A 139 -7.35 -14.03 1.97
CA ARG A 139 -6.43 -14.55 0.94
C ARG A 139 -7.16 -15.11 -0.30
N SER A 140 -6.57 -14.91 -1.47
CA SER A 140 -6.96 -15.54 -2.74
C SER A 140 -5.86 -16.47 -3.28
N LEU A 141 -6.23 -17.43 -4.14
CA LEU A 141 -5.30 -18.40 -4.76
C LEU A 141 -5.72 -18.74 -6.19
N LEU A 142 -4.74 -18.91 -7.09
CA LEU A 142 -4.94 -19.31 -8.49
C LEU A 142 -4.72 -20.82 -8.68
N GLU A 143 -5.74 -21.55 -9.13
CA GLU A 143 -5.65 -22.98 -9.50
C GLU A 143 -6.22 -23.25 -10.90
N ARG A 144 -5.68 -24.29 -11.57
CA ARG A 144 -6.02 -24.68 -12.95
C ARG A 144 -7.00 -25.86 -12.97
N LYS A 145 -8.18 -25.69 -13.58
CA LYS A 145 -9.17 -26.76 -13.81
C LYS A 145 -9.15 -27.29 -15.27
N SER A 146 -9.93 -28.34 -15.52
CA SER A 146 -10.03 -29.03 -16.82
C SER A 146 -11.46 -28.98 -17.37
N LYS A 147 -11.58 -28.71 -18.67
CA LYS A 147 -12.81 -28.47 -19.47
C LYS A 147 -14.01 -29.37 -19.19
N SER A 148 -15.22 -28.78 -19.24
CA SER A 148 -16.31 -29.24 -20.12
C SER A 148 -17.53 -28.29 -20.15
N THR A 149 -18.08 -28.05 -21.36
CA THR A 149 -19.34 -27.32 -21.68
C THR A 149 -19.25 -25.78 -21.73
N GLU A 150 -19.82 -25.15 -22.77
CA GLU A 150 -19.59 -23.75 -23.21
C GLU A 150 -20.89 -22.93 -23.34
N SER A 151 -20.80 -21.60 -23.46
CA SER A 151 -21.96 -20.69 -23.64
C SER A 151 -21.74 -19.47 -24.57
N PHE A 152 -21.23 -19.68 -25.78
CA PHE A 152 -21.00 -18.59 -26.77
C PHE A 152 -22.20 -18.26 -27.67
N ILE A 153 -22.41 -16.95 -27.90
CA ILE A 153 -23.08 -16.37 -29.08
C ILE A 153 -22.29 -15.10 -29.50
N ASP A 154 -22.13 -14.88 -30.81
CA ASP A 154 -21.59 -13.65 -31.46
C ASP A 154 -20.19 -13.12 -31.05
N GLY A 155 -19.28 -14.02 -30.69
CA GLY A 155 -17.86 -13.92 -31.10
C GLY A 155 -16.98 -12.77 -30.57
N LYS A 156 -17.50 -11.83 -29.78
CA LYS A 156 -16.73 -10.73 -29.15
C LYS A 156 -16.54 -10.98 -27.65
N LYS A 157 -15.28 -10.86 -27.20
CA LYS A 157 -14.85 -11.05 -25.81
C LYS A 157 -15.05 -9.76 -25.01
N ARG A 158 -15.68 -9.81 -23.84
CA ARG A 158 -15.85 -8.64 -22.95
C ARG A 158 -14.57 -8.39 -22.11
N PRO A 159 -14.12 -7.13 -21.96
CA PRO A 159 -13.22 -6.71 -20.89
C PRO A 159 -13.93 -6.69 -19.51
N GLY A 160 -13.19 -6.37 -18.44
CA GLY A 160 -13.76 -5.99 -17.14
C GLY A 160 -14.21 -7.14 -16.22
N LYS A 161 -13.25 -7.91 -15.68
CA LYS A 161 -13.44 -8.79 -14.51
C LYS A 161 -12.13 -8.96 -13.72
N ILE A 162 -11.77 -7.97 -12.92
CA ILE A 162 -10.94 -8.18 -11.72
C ILE A 162 -11.90 -8.48 -10.56
N PHE A 163 -11.54 -9.37 -9.63
CA PHE A 163 -12.41 -9.79 -8.53
C PHE A 163 -11.63 -9.90 -7.22
N THR A 164 -11.89 -8.97 -6.29
CA THR A 164 -11.53 -9.11 -4.86
C THR A 164 -12.34 -10.23 -4.15
N LYS A 165 -13.25 -10.90 -4.85
CA LYS A 165 -13.90 -12.17 -4.46
C LYS A 165 -13.93 -13.15 -5.64
N MET A 166 -12.93 -14.03 -5.76
CA MET A 166 -12.90 -15.06 -6.80
C MET A 166 -13.95 -16.15 -6.57
N SER A 167 -15.15 -15.92 -7.10
CA SER A 167 -16.20 -16.95 -7.26
C SER A 167 -16.09 -17.61 -8.64
N PHE A 168 -16.37 -18.91 -8.72
CA PHE A 168 -16.13 -19.73 -9.91
C PHE A 168 -16.99 -19.32 -11.13
N LYS A 169 -16.35 -18.98 -12.25
CA LYS A 169 -16.78 -19.37 -13.62
C LYS A 169 -15.71 -19.09 -14.67
N GLU A 170 -15.57 -20.00 -15.62
CA GLU A 170 -14.71 -19.85 -16.81
C GLU A 170 -15.43 -19.06 -17.92
N GLU A 171 -14.68 -18.35 -18.76
CA GLU A 171 -14.89 -18.38 -20.22
C GLU A 171 -13.61 -17.90 -20.93
N GLY A 172 -13.27 -18.50 -22.08
CA GLY A 172 -11.98 -18.29 -22.73
C GLY A 172 -12.10 -18.27 -24.26
N GLY A 173 -11.65 -17.16 -24.86
CA GLY A 173 -11.50 -17.02 -26.31
C GLY A 173 -10.07 -16.62 -26.67
N ALA A 174 -9.50 -17.28 -27.67
CA ALA A 174 -8.16 -17.05 -28.20
C ALA A 174 -8.22 -16.82 -29.71
N TYR A 175 -7.48 -15.83 -30.20
CA TYR A 175 -7.14 -15.69 -31.62
C TYR A 175 -5.70 -16.15 -31.81
N SER A 176 -5.47 -17.00 -32.82
CA SER A 176 -4.13 -17.48 -33.18
C SER A 176 -3.78 -17.00 -34.58
N THR A 177 -2.79 -16.13 -34.69
CA THR A 177 -2.13 -15.82 -35.96
C THR A 177 -1.05 -16.86 -36.23
N VAL A 178 -1.15 -17.56 -37.36
CA VAL A 178 -0.26 -18.68 -37.70
C VAL A 178 0.98 -18.17 -38.43
N THR A 179 2.15 -18.35 -37.84
CA THR A 179 3.43 -18.43 -38.56
C THR A 179 4.29 -19.57 -38.00
N ASN A 180 5.08 -20.22 -38.85
CA ASN A 180 5.67 -21.53 -38.56
C ASN A 180 6.98 -21.44 -37.78
N ASN A 181 7.00 -22.01 -36.56
CA ASN A 181 8.23 -22.19 -35.76
C ASN A 181 8.27 -23.54 -34.97
N LEU A 182 7.51 -24.54 -35.47
CA LEU A 182 7.21 -25.77 -34.73
C LEU A 182 8.44 -26.66 -34.44
N THR A 183 9.41 -26.74 -35.34
CA THR A 183 10.56 -27.68 -35.21
C THR A 183 11.55 -27.29 -34.12
N ILE A 184 11.71 -26.00 -33.82
CA ILE A 184 12.60 -25.51 -32.75
C ILE A 184 11.89 -25.59 -31.39
N SER A 185 10.60 -25.22 -31.35
CA SER A 185 9.76 -25.27 -30.14
C SER A 185 9.75 -26.67 -29.50
N TRP A 186 9.51 -27.73 -30.29
CA TRP A 186 9.38 -29.09 -29.75
C TRP A 186 10.67 -29.64 -29.11
N ARG A 187 11.86 -29.24 -29.59
CA ARG A 187 13.12 -29.64 -28.94
C ARG A 187 13.33 -28.95 -27.59
N ARG A 188 12.94 -27.68 -27.43
CA ARG A 188 12.94 -27.02 -26.10
C ARG A 188 11.89 -27.63 -25.17
N HIS A 189 10.69 -27.90 -25.68
CA HIS A 189 9.58 -28.46 -24.88
C HIS A 189 9.90 -29.85 -24.29
N LEU A 190 10.62 -30.70 -25.03
CA LEU A 190 11.09 -32.00 -24.55
C LEU A 190 12.21 -31.93 -23.48
N MET A 191 13.05 -30.88 -23.51
CA MET A 191 14.06 -30.64 -22.47
C MET A 191 13.40 -30.10 -21.18
N MET A 192 12.46 -29.15 -21.32
CA MET A 192 11.74 -28.54 -20.20
C MET A 192 10.86 -29.51 -19.40
N GLN A 193 10.47 -30.67 -19.94
CA GLN A 193 9.67 -31.65 -19.21
C GLN A 193 10.40 -32.38 -18.07
N ARG A 194 11.72 -32.16 -17.87
CA ARG A 194 12.53 -32.93 -16.88
C ARG A 194 13.42 -32.11 -15.94
N SER A 195 13.71 -30.84 -16.20
CA SER A 195 14.49 -30.00 -15.29
C SER A 195 13.65 -29.56 -14.09
N GLN A 196 14.04 -29.95 -12.87
CA GLN A 196 13.43 -29.40 -11.64
C GLN A 196 13.89 -27.95 -11.41
N VAL A 197 13.06 -27.17 -10.73
CA VAL A 197 13.36 -25.76 -10.40
C VAL A 197 14.67 -25.62 -9.62
N THR A 198 14.96 -26.55 -8.71
CA THR A 198 16.23 -26.65 -7.96
C THR A 198 17.45 -26.77 -8.87
N SER A 199 17.41 -27.63 -9.88
CA SER A 199 18.49 -27.79 -10.87
C SER A 199 18.66 -26.57 -11.78
N LEU A 200 17.59 -25.80 -12.04
CA LEU A 200 17.67 -24.56 -12.84
C LEU A 200 18.37 -23.40 -12.12
N PHE A 201 18.57 -23.50 -10.80
CA PHE A 201 19.45 -22.63 -10.01
C PHE A 201 20.77 -23.32 -9.60
N GLY A 202 21.04 -24.56 -10.04
CA GLY A 202 22.27 -25.28 -9.68
C GLY A 202 22.37 -25.70 -8.21
N ALA A 203 21.24 -25.92 -7.52
CA ALA A 203 21.23 -26.32 -6.09
C ALA A 203 22.01 -27.62 -5.83
N ASP A 204 22.08 -28.51 -6.82
CA ASP A 204 22.87 -29.75 -6.80
C ASP A 204 24.38 -29.51 -6.65
N VAL A 205 24.91 -28.37 -7.11
CA VAL A 205 26.30 -27.98 -6.90
C VAL A 205 26.58 -27.68 -5.42
N LEU A 206 25.59 -27.10 -4.70
CA LEU A 206 25.69 -26.84 -3.26
C LEU A 206 25.45 -28.11 -2.44
N TRP A 207 24.49 -28.96 -2.84
CA TRP A 207 24.29 -30.28 -2.22
C TRP A 207 25.55 -31.15 -2.34
N ALA A 208 26.23 -31.14 -3.48
CA ALA A 208 27.50 -31.86 -3.69
C ALA A 208 28.67 -31.32 -2.83
N LYS A 209 28.61 -30.04 -2.42
CA LYS A 209 29.52 -29.44 -1.43
C LYS A 209 29.12 -29.74 0.03
N GLY A 210 27.97 -30.38 0.27
CA GLY A 210 27.43 -30.72 1.59
C GLY A 210 26.47 -29.68 2.18
N TYR A 211 26.11 -28.62 1.45
CA TYR A 211 25.19 -27.58 1.91
C TYR A 211 23.74 -27.96 1.55
N THR A 212 22.97 -28.43 2.53
CA THR A 212 21.59 -28.94 2.35
C THR A 212 20.52 -28.14 3.11
N GLY A 213 20.88 -27.00 3.71
CA GLY A 213 20.03 -26.28 4.66
C GLY A 213 20.15 -26.76 6.12
N ALA A 214 21.05 -27.71 6.40
CA ALA A 214 21.23 -28.26 7.73
C ALA A 214 21.51 -27.17 8.80
N GLN A 215 20.90 -27.35 9.97
CA GLN A 215 20.94 -26.40 11.10
C GLN A 215 20.36 -25.00 10.81
N VAL A 216 19.63 -24.78 9.71
CA VAL A 216 18.97 -23.49 9.43
C VAL A 216 17.52 -23.55 9.87
N LYS A 217 17.11 -22.62 10.75
CA LYS A 217 15.73 -22.49 11.22
C LYS A 217 14.90 -21.66 10.25
N MET A 218 13.89 -22.30 9.69
CA MET A 218 13.07 -21.75 8.62
C MET A 218 11.60 -21.69 9.04
N ALA A 219 11.07 -20.49 9.23
CA ALA A 219 9.69 -20.27 9.62
C ALA A 219 8.78 -20.00 8.40
N ILE A 220 7.68 -20.77 8.32
CA ILE A 220 6.70 -20.69 7.24
C ILE A 220 5.37 -20.24 7.84
N PHE A 221 4.99 -19.00 7.53
CA PHE A 221 3.77 -18.35 7.97
C PHE A 221 2.73 -18.46 6.84
N ASP A 222 1.81 -19.42 6.95
CA ASP A 222 0.83 -19.74 5.91
C ASP A 222 -0.38 -20.47 6.53
N THR A 223 -1.05 -21.36 5.81
CA THR A 223 -2.18 -22.20 6.28
C THR A 223 -1.75 -23.38 7.18
N GLY A 224 -0.46 -23.45 7.54
CA GLY A 224 0.17 -24.54 8.31
C GLY A 224 0.85 -25.60 7.43
N ILE A 225 1.15 -26.77 8.00
CA ILE A 225 1.64 -27.94 7.24
C ILE A 225 0.88 -29.20 7.70
N ARG A 226 0.57 -30.12 6.77
CA ARG A 226 0.00 -31.45 7.09
C ARG A 226 0.99 -32.33 7.87
N ALA A 227 0.60 -32.76 9.08
CA ALA A 227 1.46 -33.46 10.04
C ALA A 227 2.34 -34.59 9.47
N ASN A 228 1.72 -35.55 8.77
CA ASN A 228 2.35 -36.80 8.36
C ASN A 228 2.55 -36.84 6.83
N HIS A 229 3.05 -35.75 6.25
CA HIS A 229 3.31 -35.66 4.82
C HIS A 229 4.71 -36.23 4.48
N PRO A 230 4.83 -37.22 3.58
CA PRO A 230 6.06 -38.00 3.43
C PRO A 230 7.23 -37.23 2.79
N HIS A 231 7.03 -36.01 2.31
CA HIS A 231 8.10 -35.22 1.68
C HIS A 231 8.98 -34.48 2.70
N PHE A 232 8.67 -34.53 4.01
CA PHE A 232 9.38 -33.73 5.03
C PHE A 232 10.06 -34.60 6.08
N ARG A 233 11.35 -34.32 6.36
CA ARG A 233 12.17 -35.04 7.36
C ARG A 233 12.33 -34.28 8.69
N ASN A 234 12.35 -32.95 8.65
CA ASN A 234 12.83 -32.12 9.76
C ASN A 234 11.85 -30.98 10.13
N ILE A 235 10.55 -31.31 10.23
CA ILE A 235 9.59 -30.41 10.88
C ILE A 235 9.85 -30.45 12.38
N LYS A 236 10.32 -29.34 12.96
CA LYS A 236 10.51 -29.21 14.41
C LYS A 236 9.20 -28.93 15.12
N GLU A 237 8.42 -28.02 14.55
CA GLU A 237 7.30 -27.42 15.24
C GLU A 237 6.16 -27.07 14.28
N ARG A 238 4.94 -27.17 14.79
CA ARG A 238 3.70 -26.81 14.10
C ARG A 238 2.82 -26.07 15.10
N THR A 239 2.74 -24.75 14.97
CA THR A 239 1.95 -23.87 15.83
C THR A 239 0.74 -23.33 15.09
N ASN A 240 -0.26 -22.88 15.85
CA ASN A 240 -1.43 -22.22 15.34
C ASN A 240 -1.69 -20.96 16.15
N TRP A 241 -1.93 -19.87 15.43
CA TRP A 241 -2.15 -18.52 15.96
C TRP A 241 -3.59 -18.06 15.76
N THR A 242 -4.37 -18.86 15.02
CA THR A 242 -5.79 -18.61 14.73
C THR A 242 -6.71 -19.06 15.87
N ASN A 243 -7.99 -18.72 15.75
CA ASN A 243 -9.06 -19.16 16.66
C ASN A 243 -9.63 -20.57 16.36
N GLU A 244 -9.11 -21.29 15.37
CA GLU A 244 -9.55 -22.66 15.03
C GLU A 244 -8.68 -23.71 15.72
N ASP A 245 -9.27 -24.79 16.25
CA ASP A 245 -8.54 -25.86 16.94
C ASP A 245 -7.91 -26.87 15.95
N THR A 246 -6.93 -26.43 15.17
CA THR A 246 -6.19 -27.29 14.23
C THR A 246 -4.75 -26.81 13.99
N LEU A 247 -3.82 -27.77 13.94
CA LEU A 247 -2.44 -27.59 13.45
C LEU A 247 -2.29 -28.02 11.98
N ASN A 248 -3.30 -28.69 11.41
CA ASN A 248 -3.26 -29.22 10.05
C ASN A 248 -3.61 -28.16 9.01
N ASP A 249 -2.81 -28.14 7.95
CA ASP A 249 -3.14 -27.47 6.71
C ASP A 249 -4.22 -28.26 5.95
N ASN A 250 -5.44 -27.73 5.93
CA ASN A 250 -6.57 -28.30 5.21
C ASN A 250 -6.76 -27.68 3.81
N LEU A 251 -6.08 -26.55 3.52
CA LEU A 251 -6.14 -25.82 2.24
C LEU A 251 -5.04 -26.28 1.27
N GLY A 252 -3.90 -26.71 1.79
CA GLY A 252 -2.79 -27.28 1.02
C GLY A 252 -1.77 -26.28 0.48
N HIS A 253 -1.85 -25.00 0.85
CA HIS A 253 -0.87 -23.99 0.39
C HIS A 253 0.40 -24.01 1.23
N GLY A 254 0.31 -23.91 2.55
CA GLY A 254 1.49 -23.99 3.42
C GLY A 254 2.26 -25.31 3.28
N THR A 255 1.55 -26.42 3.04
CA THR A 255 2.16 -27.71 2.65
C THR A 255 2.91 -27.61 1.31
N PHE A 256 2.38 -26.89 0.32
CA PHE A 256 3.07 -26.68 -0.97
C PHE A 256 4.31 -25.78 -0.82
N VAL A 257 4.19 -24.67 -0.09
CA VAL A 257 5.27 -23.72 0.24
C VAL A 257 6.44 -24.44 0.91
N ALA A 258 6.16 -25.22 1.96
CA ALA A 258 7.16 -26.06 2.61
C ALA A 258 7.75 -27.13 1.67
N GLY A 259 6.95 -27.62 0.71
CA GLY A 259 7.42 -28.51 -0.36
C GLY A 259 8.50 -27.89 -1.24
N VAL A 260 8.31 -26.65 -1.68
CA VAL A 260 9.31 -25.90 -2.47
C VAL A 260 10.56 -25.62 -1.64
N VAL A 261 10.42 -25.32 -0.35
CA VAL A 261 11.57 -25.04 0.54
C VAL A 261 12.36 -26.32 0.87
N ALA A 262 11.71 -27.37 1.38
CA ALA A 262 12.36 -28.53 2.01
C ALA A 262 11.70 -29.89 1.70
N GLY A 263 10.97 -30.00 0.59
CA GLY A 263 10.45 -31.29 0.11
C GLY A 263 11.57 -32.23 -0.33
N GLN A 264 11.41 -33.54 -0.10
CA GLN A 264 12.40 -34.59 -0.42
C GLN A 264 11.96 -35.56 -1.53
N ASP A 265 10.80 -35.33 -2.14
CA ASP A 265 10.27 -36.21 -3.19
C ASP A 265 10.95 -35.94 -4.54
N SER A 266 11.37 -36.99 -5.24
CA SER A 266 12.10 -36.90 -6.51
C SER A 266 11.32 -36.27 -7.66
N GLU A 267 9.99 -36.14 -7.59
CA GLU A 267 9.21 -35.40 -8.58
C GLU A 267 9.12 -33.89 -8.29
N CYS A 268 9.19 -33.47 -7.02
CA CYS A 268 9.16 -32.08 -6.58
C CYS A 268 10.09 -31.83 -5.38
N LEU A 269 11.39 -31.90 -5.66
CA LEU A 269 12.46 -31.71 -4.68
C LEU A 269 12.58 -30.22 -4.31
N GLY A 270 12.67 -29.93 -3.02
CA GLY A 270 12.91 -28.59 -2.48
C GLY A 270 14.39 -28.26 -2.38
N PHE A 271 14.71 -26.98 -2.21
CA PHE A 271 16.10 -26.49 -2.21
C PHE A 271 16.90 -26.93 -0.98
N ALA A 272 16.29 -26.88 0.20
CA ALA A 272 16.94 -27.06 1.50
C ALA A 272 16.30 -28.23 2.28
N PRO A 273 16.45 -29.49 1.80
CA PRO A 273 15.75 -30.66 2.34
C PRO A 273 16.08 -30.96 3.81
N ASP A 274 17.13 -30.38 4.37
CA ASP A 274 17.59 -30.63 5.74
C ASP A 274 17.24 -29.49 6.71
N ALA A 275 16.65 -28.40 6.22
CA ALA A 275 16.27 -27.24 7.03
C ALA A 275 15.28 -27.59 8.16
N GLU A 276 15.40 -26.85 9.26
CA GLU A 276 14.59 -27.03 10.46
C GLU A 276 13.28 -26.25 10.28
N ILE A 277 12.21 -26.95 9.88
CA ILE A 277 10.94 -26.29 9.52
C ILE A 277 10.07 -26.01 10.75
N TYR A 278 9.72 -24.73 10.90
CA TYR A 278 8.79 -24.21 11.90
C TYR A 278 7.52 -23.72 11.17
N ALA A 279 6.42 -24.46 11.30
CA ALA A 279 5.19 -24.19 10.57
C ALA A 279 4.21 -23.38 11.41
N PHE A 280 4.03 -22.11 11.09
CA PHE A 280 3.17 -21.20 11.84
C PHE A 280 1.86 -21.01 11.05
N ARG A 281 0.78 -21.66 11.49
CA ARG A 281 -0.56 -21.45 10.92
C ARG A 281 -1.10 -20.11 11.41
N VAL A 282 -1.13 -19.14 10.50
CA VAL A 282 -1.64 -17.78 10.75
C VAL A 282 -2.92 -17.48 9.96
N PHE A 283 -3.35 -18.38 9.05
CA PHE A 283 -4.64 -18.29 8.35
C PHE A 283 -5.60 -19.41 8.77
N THR A 284 -6.87 -19.06 8.91
CA THR A 284 -7.98 -20.02 9.08
C THR A 284 -8.27 -20.79 7.79
N ASP A 285 -9.10 -21.84 7.87
CA ASP A 285 -9.58 -22.54 6.67
C ASP A 285 -10.56 -21.66 5.85
N ALA A 286 -11.14 -20.63 6.47
CA ALA A 286 -11.83 -19.54 5.79
C ALA A 286 -10.88 -18.53 5.10
N GLN A 287 -9.57 -18.76 5.12
CA GLN A 287 -8.52 -17.87 4.61
C GLN A 287 -8.49 -16.47 5.26
N VAL A 288 -8.94 -16.35 6.51
CA VAL A 288 -8.91 -15.12 7.32
C VAL A 288 -7.69 -15.12 8.23
N SER A 289 -7.09 -13.95 8.44
CA SER A 289 -6.09 -13.69 9.48
C SER A 289 -6.32 -12.33 10.16
N TYR A 290 -5.55 -11.99 11.20
CA TYR A 290 -5.62 -10.74 11.95
C TYR A 290 -4.24 -10.18 12.27
N THR A 291 -4.09 -8.85 12.36
CA THR A 291 -2.86 -8.16 12.78
C THR A 291 -2.27 -8.80 14.05
N SER A 292 -3.07 -8.96 15.10
CA SER A 292 -2.64 -9.51 16.40
C SER A 292 -2.03 -10.91 16.30
N TRP A 293 -2.50 -11.76 15.39
CA TRP A 293 -1.97 -13.11 15.19
C TRP A 293 -0.58 -13.10 14.58
N PHE A 294 -0.29 -12.14 13.68
CA PHE A 294 1.07 -11.92 13.18
C PHE A 294 1.99 -11.37 14.27
N LEU A 295 1.53 -10.42 15.08
CA LEU A 295 2.35 -9.87 16.17
C LEU A 295 2.77 -10.94 17.19
N ASP A 296 1.86 -11.84 17.59
CA ASP A 296 2.19 -12.99 18.46
C ASP A 296 3.17 -13.95 17.79
N ALA A 297 2.91 -14.31 16.53
CA ALA A 297 3.75 -15.23 15.77
C ALA A 297 5.16 -14.65 15.49
N PHE A 298 5.30 -13.34 15.27
CA PHE A 298 6.58 -12.65 15.12
C PHE A 298 7.32 -12.56 16.45
N ASN A 299 6.65 -12.19 17.56
CA ASN A 299 7.26 -12.20 18.90
C ASN A 299 7.79 -13.60 19.27
N TYR A 300 7.09 -14.67 18.86
CA TYR A 300 7.55 -16.05 19.05
C TYR A 300 8.70 -16.45 18.10
N ALA A 301 8.68 -16.03 16.83
CA ALA A 301 9.80 -16.26 15.89
C ALA A 301 11.12 -15.61 16.39
N ILE A 302 11.01 -14.44 17.03
CA ILE A 302 12.13 -13.76 17.70
C ILE A 302 12.60 -14.59 18.91
N SER A 303 11.69 -15.05 19.79
CA SER A 303 12.10 -15.78 21.00
C SER A 303 12.78 -17.13 20.70
N ILE A 304 12.28 -17.91 19.72
CA ILE A 304 12.95 -19.15 19.29
C ILE A 304 14.19 -18.92 18.42
N ASN A 305 14.49 -17.66 18.06
CA ASN A 305 15.60 -17.24 17.21
C ASN A 305 15.62 -17.98 15.86
N VAL A 306 14.63 -17.71 15.01
CA VAL A 306 14.57 -18.15 13.59
C VAL A 306 15.70 -17.51 12.77
N ASP A 307 16.21 -18.19 11.74
CA ASP A 307 17.19 -17.62 10.79
C ASP A 307 16.50 -16.95 9.58
N VAL A 308 15.51 -17.63 8.98
CA VAL A 308 14.79 -17.20 7.76
C VAL A 308 13.27 -17.31 7.94
N LEU A 309 12.51 -16.32 7.48
CA LEU A 309 11.05 -16.27 7.54
C LEU A 309 10.45 -15.97 6.15
N ASN A 310 9.52 -16.83 5.69
CA ASN A 310 8.79 -16.62 4.43
C ASN A 310 7.31 -16.25 4.66
N LEU A 311 6.89 -15.11 4.10
CA LEU A 311 5.49 -14.74 3.88
C LEU A 311 5.09 -14.98 2.41
N SER A 312 4.38 -16.08 2.14
CA SER A 312 3.79 -16.35 0.81
C SER A 312 2.46 -15.60 0.60
N ILE A 313 2.38 -14.37 1.09
CA ILE A 313 1.18 -13.53 1.18
C ILE A 313 1.53 -12.06 0.89
N GLY A 314 0.50 -11.23 0.74
CA GLY A 314 0.62 -9.77 0.72
C GLY A 314 -0.64 -9.11 1.28
N GLY A 315 -0.49 -7.87 1.76
CA GLY A 315 -1.50 -7.13 2.53
C GLY A 315 -1.29 -7.30 4.05
N PRO A 316 -1.66 -6.30 4.89
CA PRO A 316 -2.40 -5.07 4.57
C PRO A 316 -1.52 -3.98 3.96
N ASP A 317 -2.09 -2.81 3.69
CA ASP A 317 -1.34 -1.61 3.31
C ASP A 317 -0.35 -1.12 4.42
N HIS A 318 0.62 -0.30 4.03
CA HIS A 318 1.67 0.30 4.88
C HIS A 318 1.16 1.12 6.09
N LEU A 319 -0.15 1.45 6.15
CA LEU A 319 -0.79 2.08 7.31
C LEU A 319 -1.00 1.15 8.54
N ASP A 320 -0.83 -0.18 8.46
CA ASP A 320 -0.85 -1.05 9.65
C ASP A 320 0.47 -0.89 10.44
N LEU A 321 0.61 0.25 11.14
CA LEU A 321 1.79 0.59 11.95
C LEU A 321 2.15 -0.47 13.03
N PRO A 322 1.19 -1.18 13.66
CA PRO A 322 1.48 -2.39 14.43
C PRO A 322 2.27 -3.44 13.65
N PHE A 323 1.79 -3.85 12.47
CA PHE A 323 2.44 -4.84 11.62
C PHE A 323 3.80 -4.34 11.10
N VAL A 324 3.85 -3.12 10.56
CA VAL A 324 5.06 -2.54 9.94
C VAL A 324 6.20 -2.36 10.94
N GLU A 325 5.96 -1.77 12.12
CA GLU A 325 7.04 -1.66 13.13
C GLU A 325 7.47 -3.03 13.67
N LYS A 326 6.59 -4.04 13.70
CA LYS A 326 6.96 -5.40 14.10
C LYS A 326 7.83 -6.10 13.05
N VAL A 327 7.64 -5.81 11.75
CA VAL A 327 8.54 -6.26 10.67
C VAL A 327 9.93 -5.63 10.83
N TRP A 328 10.02 -4.34 11.20
CA TRP A 328 11.31 -3.72 11.50
C TRP A 328 11.99 -4.31 12.74
N GLU A 329 11.24 -4.60 13.80
CA GLU A 329 11.78 -5.25 15.00
C GLU A 329 12.22 -6.70 14.74
N LEU A 330 11.44 -7.46 13.97
CA LEU A 330 11.78 -8.82 13.56
C LEU A 330 13.08 -8.83 12.75
N THR A 331 13.18 -7.97 11.72
CA THR A 331 14.43 -7.87 10.95
C THR A 331 15.59 -7.35 11.81
N ALA A 332 15.39 -6.39 12.73
CA ALA A 332 16.41 -5.93 13.69
C ALA A 332 16.99 -7.05 14.57
N ASN A 333 16.22 -8.12 14.84
CA ASN A 333 16.67 -9.33 15.53
C ASN A 333 17.47 -10.30 14.64
N ASN A 334 17.92 -9.85 13.46
CA ASN A 334 18.71 -10.57 12.43
C ASN A 334 17.97 -11.65 11.64
N ILE A 335 16.66 -11.88 11.84
CA ILE A 335 15.92 -12.87 11.03
C ILE A 335 15.71 -12.31 9.62
N ILE A 336 16.09 -13.11 8.62
CA ILE A 336 16.04 -12.73 7.20
C ILE A 336 14.63 -12.97 6.68
N MET A 337 13.94 -11.91 6.30
CA MET A 337 12.54 -11.95 5.89
C MET A 337 12.40 -11.87 4.37
N VAL A 338 11.67 -12.83 3.78
CA VAL A 338 11.33 -12.89 2.35
C VAL A 338 9.82 -12.93 2.16
N SER A 339 9.31 -12.19 1.17
CA SER A 339 7.87 -12.04 0.94
C SER A 339 7.53 -11.93 -0.55
N ALA A 340 6.33 -12.39 -0.89
CA ALA A 340 5.74 -12.28 -2.22
C ALA A 340 5.26 -10.84 -2.51
N ILE A 341 5.57 -10.28 -3.68
CA ILE A 341 5.21 -8.87 -3.99
C ILE A 341 3.72 -8.62 -4.33
N GLY A 342 2.90 -9.66 -4.42
CA GLY A 342 1.50 -9.56 -4.88
C GLY A 342 1.25 -10.28 -6.21
N ASN A 343 -0.03 -10.49 -6.55
CA ASN A 343 -0.46 -11.19 -7.77
C ASN A 343 -1.32 -10.30 -8.67
N ASP A 344 -1.12 -8.98 -8.53
CA ASP A 344 -2.06 -7.94 -8.94
C ASP A 344 -1.54 -7.18 -10.18
N GLY A 345 -0.49 -7.71 -10.81
CA GLY A 345 -0.01 -7.32 -12.13
C GLY A 345 -1.01 -7.66 -13.25
N PRO A 346 -0.83 -7.10 -14.46
CA PRO A 346 0.40 -6.47 -14.96
C PRO A 346 0.45 -4.94 -14.79
N LEU A 347 -0.43 -4.37 -13.96
CA LEU A 347 -0.45 -2.92 -13.69
C LEU A 347 0.71 -2.50 -12.79
N TYR A 348 1.13 -1.25 -12.91
CA TYR A 348 2.19 -0.64 -12.09
C TYR A 348 1.65 -0.08 -10.77
N GLY A 349 2.53 0.05 -9.78
CA GLY A 349 2.16 0.47 -8.43
C GLY A 349 1.34 -0.57 -7.65
N THR A 350 1.49 -1.86 -7.97
CA THR A 350 0.65 -2.97 -7.47
C THR A 350 1.33 -3.83 -6.39
N LEU A 351 2.36 -3.29 -5.73
CA LEU A 351 3.15 -4.00 -4.74
C LEU A 351 2.40 -4.13 -3.41
N ASN A 352 2.42 -5.31 -2.82
CA ASN A 352 1.77 -5.60 -1.54
C ASN A 352 2.77 -5.69 -0.37
N ASN A 353 2.35 -5.20 0.79
CA ASN A 353 3.12 -5.29 2.03
C ASN A 353 3.25 -6.74 2.52
N PRO A 354 4.33 -7.12 3.21
CA PRO A 354 5.53 -6.31 3.53
C PRO A 354 6.65 -6.43 2.49
N ALA A 355 6.39 -6.99 1.31
CA ALA A 355 7.42 -7.21 0.29
C ALA A 355 7.92 -5.92 -0.37
N ASP A 356 7.12 -4.86 -0.29
CA ASP A 356 7.41 -3.47 -0.65
C ASP A 356 8.42 -2.77 0.29
N GLN A 357 8.54 -3.21 1.56
CA GLN A 357 9.41 -2.58 2.57
C GLN A 357 10.90 -2.79 2.25
N SER A 358 11.76 -1.79 2.52
CA SER A 358 13.18 -1.86 2.14
C SER A 358 13.98 -2.95 2.85
N ASP A 359 13.66 -3.34 4.10
CA ASP A 359 14.39 -4.40 4.80
C ASP A 359 13.97 -5.81 4.33
N VAL A 360 12.70 -6.03 3.99
CA VAL A 360 12.15 -7.31 3.50
C VAL A 360 12.55 -7.60 2.06
N ILE A 361 12.97 -8.84 1.77
CA ILE A 361 13.31 -9.29 0.41
C ILE A 361 12.00 -9.55 -0.35
N GLY A 362 11.64 -8.65 -1.26
CA GLY A 362 10.42 -8.71 -2.08
C GLY A 362 10.67 -9.43 -3.40
N VAL A 363 9.97 -10.54 -3.62
CA VAL A 363 10.20 -11.47 -4.73
C VAL A 363 9.07 -11.43 -5.77
N GLY A 364 9.42 -11.06 -7.01
CA GLY A 364 8.53 -11.16 -8.18
C GLY A 364 8.60 -12.51 -8.90
N GLY A 365 7.63 -12.76 -9.78
CA GLY A 365 7.45 -14.05 -10.45
C GLY A 365 7.78 -14.02 -11.94
N ILE A 366 8.64 -14.93 -12.39
CA ILE A 366 8.91 -15.22 -13.82
C ILE A 366 8.42 -16.62 -14.22
N ASP A 367 8.33 -16.88 -15.54
CA ASP A 367 8.19 -18.23 -16.09
C ASP A 367 9.52 -18.84 -16.56
N TYR A 368 9.52 -20.13 -16.92
CA TYR A 368 10.72 -20.89 -17.31
C TYR A 368 11.39 -20.43 -18.63
N ASN A 369 10.90 -19.37 -19.28
CA ASN A 369 11.58 -18.69 -20.39
C ASN A 369 12.19 -17.34 -19.95
N ASP A 370 12.23 -17.08 -18.63
CA ASP A 370 12.66 -15.85 -17.99
C ASP A 370 11.83 -14.60 -18.35
N HIS A 371 10.57 -14.77 -18.77
CA HIS A 371 9.61 -13.67 -18.89
C HIS A 371 8.92 -13.37 -17.56
N ILE A 372 8.69 -12.09 -17.25
CA ILE A 372 7.83 -11.66 -16.14
C ILE A 372 6.44 -12.29 -16.29
N ALA A 373 5.98 -12.99 -15.26
CA ALA A 373 4.65 -13.59 -15.27
C ALA A 373 3.59 -12.47 -15.20
N SER A 374 2.52 -12.58 -15.97
CA SER A 374 1.53 -11.50 -16.11
C SER A 374 0.83 -11.11 -14.82
N PHE A 375 0.73 -12.03 -13.84
CA PHE A 375 0.19 -11.76 -12.51
C PHE A 375 1.20 -11.08 -11.58
N SER A 376 2.51 -11.09 -11.88
CA SER A 376 3.50 -10.51 -10.98
C SER A 376 3.26 -9.02 -10.84
N SER A 377 2.96 -8.58 -9.61
CA SER A 377 2.89 -7.16 -9.26
C SER A 377 4.17 -6.41 -9.65
N ARG A 378 4.06 -5.10 -9.78
CA ARG A 378 5.12 -4.24 -10.33
C ARG A 378 5.22 -2.97 -9.51
N GLY A 379 6.44 -2.47 -9.35
CA GLY A 379 6.70 -1.17 -8.77
C GLY A 379 6.27 -0.01 -9.69
N MET A 380 6.73 1.21 -9.43
CA MET A 380 7.50 1.63 -8.23
C MET A 380 6.68 1.50 -6.93
N SER A 381 7.33 1.55 -5.76
CA SER A 381 6.58 1.65 -4.49
C SER A 381 5.80 2.96 -4.44
N THR A 382 4.57 2.93 -3.90
CA THR A 382 3.60 3.99 -4.21
C THR A 382 3.38 5.02 -3.11
N TRP A 383 3.87 4.80 -1.89
CA TRP A 383 3.75 5.80 -0.81
C TRP A 383 4.77 6.94 -0.96
N GLU A 384 5.80 6.82 -1.81
CA GLU A 384 6.68 7.94 -2.18
C GLU A 384 6.25 8.64 -3.49
N ILE A 385 5.21 8.16 -4.19
CA ILE A 385 4.72 8.79 -5.43
C ILE A 385 4.21 10.23 -5.22
N PRO A 386 3.49 10.58 -4.13
CA PRO A 386 3.15 11.96 -3.78
C PRO A 386 4.36 12.87 -3.51
N HIS A 387 5.58 12.35 -3.63
CA HIS A 387 6.85 13.06 -3.51
C HIS A 387 7.71 12.93 -4.79
N GLY A 388 7.09 12.56 -5.90
CA GLY A 388 7.65 12.53 -7.26
C GLY A 388 7.91 11.12 -7.80
N TYR A 389 8.59 10.26 -7.04
CA TYR A 389 9.03 8.94 -7.54
C TYR A 389 9.13 7.88 -6.43
N GLY A 390 8.63 6.68 -6.69
CA GLY A 390 8.80 5.51 -5.82
C GLY A 390 10.20 4.88 -5.83
N ARG A 391 10.46 4.01 -4.85
CA ARG A 391 11.65 3.15 -4.81
C ARG A 391 11.54 1.98 -5.78
N VAL A 392 12.71 1.41 -6.12
CA VAL A 392 12.83 0.19 -6.94
C VAL A 392 12.39 -1.03 -6.13
N LYS A 393 11.30 -1.65 -6.56
CA LYS A 393 10.79 -2.96 -6.10
C LYS A 393 10.15 -3.69 -7.30
N PRO A 394 10.19 -5.04 -7.38
CA PRO A 394 10.81 -5.99 -6.44
C PRO A 394 12.32 -5.81 -6.26
N ASP A 395 12.90 -6.46 -5.25
CA ASP A 395 14.37 -6.54 -5.14
C ASP A 395 14.93 -7.47 -6.23
N ILE A 396 14.24 -8.58 -6.48
CA ILE A 396 14.65 -9.71 -7.33
C ILE A 396 13.42 -10.49 -7.86
N VAL A 397 13.60 -11.29 -8.91
CA VAL A 397 12.59 -12.25 -9.40
C VAL A 397 13.05 -13.70 -9.36
N ALA A 398 12.10 -14.62 -9.24
CA ALA A 398 12.34 -16.07 -9.28
C ALA A 398 11.21 -16.81 -10.01
N TYR A 399 11.45 -18.06 -10.40
CA TYR A 399 10.44 -18.89 -11.07
C TYR A 399 9.19 -19.03 -10.18
N GLY A 400 8.08 -18.43 -10.63
CA GLY A 400 6.80 -18.37 -9.92
C GLY A 400 5.62 -18.91 -10.73
N ARG A 401 5.83 -19.29 -11.99
CA ARG A 401 4.81 -19.87 -12.87
C ARG A 401 5.03 -21.37 -13.07
N ASP A 402 3.96 -22.15 -12.93
CA ASP A 402 3.93 -23.60 -13.13
C ASP A 402 5.03 -24.36 -12.35
N ILE A 403 5.27 -23.94 -11.10
CA ILE A 403 6.24 -24.58 -10.19
C ILE A 403 5.59 -25.79 -9.54
N ARG A 404 6.35 -26.88 -9.41
CA ARG A 404 5.91 -28.12 -8.79
C ARG A 404 6.37 -28.22 -7.33
N GLY A 405 5.46 -28.58 -6.44
CA GLY A 405 5.68 -28.68 -4.99
C GLY A 405 4.72 -29.67 -4.33
N SER A 406 4.86 -29.89 -3.02
CA SER A 406 4.07 -30.88 -2.27
C SER A 406 2.56 -30.66 -2.35
N LYS A 407 1.80 -31.72 -2.62
CA LYS A 407 0.33 -31.73 -2.60
C LYS A 407 -0.18 -32.27 -1.27
N ILE A 408 -1.13 -31.56 -0.64
CA ILE A 408 -1.78 -31.95 0.61
C ILE A 408 -2.13 -33.45 0.72
N SER A 409 -2.61 -34.08 -0.36
CA SER A 409 -3.03 -35.49 -0.38
C SER A 409 -1.91 -36.53 -0.25
N LYS A 410 -0.62 -36.14 -0.31
CA LYS A 410 0.55 -36.88 -0.84
C LYS A 410 0.74 -36.65 -2.35
N GLY A 411 1.98 -36.84 -2.81
CA GLY A 411 2.43 -36.57 -4.17
C GLY A 411 2.68 -35.08 -4.42
N CYS A 412 2.93 -34.71 -5.67
CA CYS A 412 3.18 -33.33 -6.09
C CYS A 412 1.95 -32.67 -6.74
N LYS A 413 1.84 -31.33 -6.66
CA LYS A 413 0.97 -30.50 -7.51
C LYS A 413 1.75 -29.36 -8.13
N THR A 414 1.11 -28.64 -9.05
CA THR A 414 1.66 -27.45 -9.71
C THR A 414 0.83 -26.22 -9.33
N LEU A 415 1.48 -25.10 -9.02
CA LEU A 415 0.85 -23.80 -8.76
C LEU A 415 1.57 -22.68 -9.52
N SER A 416 0.93 -21.52 -9.58
CA SER A 416 1.53 -20.25 -10.03
C SER A 416 1.17 -19.11 -9.07
N GLY A 417 2.11 -18.17 -8.89
CA GLY A 417 1.93 -16.96 -8.08
C GLY A 417 3.27 -16.42 -7.56
N THR A 418 3.33 -15.17 -7.13
CA THR A 418 4.49 -14.66 -6.37
C THR A 418 4.59 -15.32 -4.99
N SER A 419 3.46 -15.78 -4.44
CA SER A 419 3.37 -16.69 -3.29
C SER A 419 4.12 -18.02 -3.47
N VAL A 420 4.43 -18.36 -4.73
CA VAL A 420 5.20 -19.54 -5.16
C VAL A 420 6.65 -19.19 -5.51
N ALA A 421 6.92 -17.97 -5.99
CA ALA A 421 8.29 -17.45 -6.19
C ALA A 421 9.01 -17.16 -4.85
N SER A 422 8.31 -16.61 -3.86
CA SER A 422 8.86 -16.33 -2.52
C SER A 422 9.50 -17.56 -1.87
N PRO A 423 8.87 -18.76 -1.82
CA PRO A 423 9.51 -19.95 -1.24
C PRO A 423 10.60 -20.59 -2.11
N VAL A 424 10.67 -20.31 -3.41
CA VAL A 424 11.86 -20.64 -4.21
C VAL A 424 13.06 -19.86 -3.66
N VAL A 425 12.89 -18.56 -3.42
CA VAL A 425 13.92 -17.72 -2.79
C VAL A 425 14.16 -18.11 -1.33
N ALA A 426 13.13 -18.44 -0.55
CA ALA A 426 13.32 -18.92 0.83
C ALA A 426 14.13 -20.23 0.91
N GLY A 427 13.94 -21.12 -0.08
CA GLY A 427 14.77 -22.31 -0.25
C GLY A 427 16.22 -22.00 -0.59
N VAL A 428 16.46 -21.07 -1.52
CA VAL A 428 17.79 -20.51 -1.84
C VAL A 428 18.44 -19.88 -0.60
N LEU A 429 17.69 -19.08 0.18
CA LEU A 429 18.15 -18.48 1.43
C LEU A 429 18.59 -19.55 2.43
N CYS A 430 17.83 -20.63 2.61
CA CYS A 430 18.21 -21.71 3.52
C CYS A 430 19.51 -22.41 3.08
N LEU A 431 19.75 -22.57 1.77
CA LEU A 431 21.04 -23.05 1.26
C LEU A 431 22.16 -22.06 1.58
N LEU A 432 22.00 -20.78 1.24
CA LEU A 432 23.02 -19.73 1.45
C LEU A 432 23.35 -19.52 2.94
N VAL A 433 22.37 -19.60 3.85
CA VAL A 433 22.63 -19.54 5.31
C VAL A 433 23.40 -20.77 5.79
N SER A 434 23.18 -21.95 5.19
CA SER A 434 23.91 -23.17 5.54
C SER A 434 25.38 -23.19 5.07
N VAL A 435 25.75 -22.29 4.15
CA VAL A 435 27.15 -22.10 3.70
C VAL A 435 28.03 -21.53 4.82
N ILE A 436 27.47 -20.61 5.62
CA ILE A 436 28.18 -19.98 6.74
C ILE A 436 28.06 -20.88 7.98
N PRO A 437 29.19 -21.28 8.60
CA PRO A 437 29.17 -22.07 9.83
C PRO A 437 28.37 -21.38 10.93
N GLU A 438 27.57 -22.15 11.68
CA GLU A 438 26.63 -21.66 12.70
C GLU A 438 27.24 -20.60 13.64
N SER A 439 28.44 -20.87 14.15
CA SER A 439 29.20 -19.97 15.05
C SER A 439 29.63 -18.63 14.44
N LYS A 440 29.59 -18.49 13.11
CA LYS A 440 29.88 -17.25 12.38
C LYS A 440 28.63 -16.56 11.81
N ARG A 441 27.48 -17.23 11.71
CA ARG A 441 26.28 -16.67 11.03
C ARG A 441 25.93 -15.28 11.53
N ARG A 442 25.79 -15.09 12.85
CA ARG A 442 25.41 -13.80 13.47
C ARG A 442 26.42 -12.65 13.30
N SER A 443 27.64 -12.89 12.85
CA SER A 443 28.64 -11.83 12.61
C SER A 443 28.82 -11.48 11.12
N VAL A 444 28.22 -12.25 10.22
CA VAL A 444 28.35 -12.14 8.76
C VAL A 444 26.99 -11.95 8.08
N LEU A 445 25.98 -12.73 8.49
CA LEU A 445 24.64 -12.75 7.91
C LEU A 445 23.65 -11.94 8.76
N ASN A 446 22.91 -11.10 8.06
CA ASN A 446 21.82 -10.25 8.51
C ASN A 446 20.96 -9.86 7.28
N PRO A 447 19.77 -9.24 7.45
CA PRO A 447 18.91 -8.87 6.33
C PRO A 447 19.59 -8.04 5.23
N ALA A 448 20.45 -7.06 5.57
CA ALA A 448 21.18 -6.27 4.58
C ALA A 448 22.21 -7.10 3.81
N SER A 449 23.13 -7.80 4.48
CA SER A 449 24.18 -8.61 3.84
C SER A 449 23.62 -9.70 2.90
N MET A 450 22.52 -10.35 3.30
CA MET A 450 21.85 -11.32 2.45
C MET A 450 21.18 -10.65 1.23
N LYS A 451 20.51 -9.50 1.42
CA LYS A 451 19.95 -8.72 0.31
C LYS A 451 21.04 -8.22 -0.64
N GLN A 452 22.17 -7.74 -0.11
CA GLN A 452 23.34 -7.31 -0.89
C GLN A 452 23.81 -8.45 -1.80
N ALA A 453 24.03 -9.66 -1.26
CA ALA A 453 24.44 -10.79 -2.09
C ALA A 453 23.43 -11.15 -3.18
N LEU A 454 22.12 -11.13 -2.86
CA LEU A 454 21.06 -11.43 -3.82
C LEU A 454 20.91 -10.39 -4.93
N VAL A 455 21.04 -9.08 -4.64
CA VAL A 455 20.90 -8.02 -5.65
C VAL A 455 22.20 -7.77 -6.43
N GLU A 456 23.36 -8.03 -5.85
CA GLU A 456 24.64 -7.95 -6.55
C GLU A 456 24.91 -9.18 -7.42
N GLY A 457 24.44 -10.36 -7.02
CA GLY A 457 24.53 -11.62 -7.78
C GLY A 457 23.37 -11.89 -8.74
N ALA A 458 22.42 -10.96 -8.90
CA ALA A 458 21.24 -11.18 -9.76
C ALA A 458 21.58 -11.17 -11.26
N ALA A 459 21.05 -12.15 -11.98
CA ALA A 459 21.12 -12.22 -13.43
C ALA A 459 20.04 -11.30 -14.06
N LYS A 460 20.45 -10.07 -14.42
CA LYS A 460 19.61 -9.10 -15.15
C LYS A 460 19.02 -9.72 -16.44
N LEU A 461 17.71 -9.61 -16.58
CA LEU A 461 16.93 -10.16 -17.68
C LEU A 461 16.82 -9.15 -18.84
N PRO A 462 16.88 -9.59 -20.11
CA PRO A 462 16.70 -8.71 -21.27
C PRO A 462 15.22 -8.45 -21.55
N GLY A 463 14.80 -7.18 -21.49
CA GLY A 463 13.44 -6.75 -21.89
C GLY A 463 12.60 -6.12 -20.77
N PRO A 464 12.52 -6.70 -19.56
CA PRO A 464 11.85 -6.07 -18.43
C PRO A 464 12.63 -4.87 -17.87
N HIS A 465 11.95 -3.93 -17.22
CA HIS A 465 12.60 -2.79 -16.54
C HIS A 465 12.73 -2.97 -15.02
N MET A 466 13.50 -2.10 -14.35
CA MET A 466 13.87 -2.30 -12.94
C MET A 466 12.67 -2.38 -11.98
N TYR A 467 11.52 -1.77 -12.32
CA TYR A 467 10.28 -1.88 -11.54
C TYR A 467 9.45 -3.15 -11.85
N GLU A 468 9.86 -3.97 -12.81
CA GLU A 468 9.32 -5.30 -13.06
C GLU A 468 10.24 -6.42 -12.54
N GLN A 469 11.56 -6.29 -12.75
CA GLN A 469 12.53 -7.35 -12.43
C GLN A 469 13.42 -7.10 -11.19
N GLY A 470 13.42 -5.88 -10.64
CA GLY A 470 14.40 -5.49 -9.62
C GLY A 470 15.83 -5.54 -10.17
N ALA A 471 16.73 -6.17 -9.43
CA ALA A 471 18.09 -6.48 -9.88
C ALA A 471 18.13 -7.52 -11.01
N GLY A 472 17.10 -8.37 -11.12
CA GLY A 472 17.02 -9.47 -12.07
C GLY A 472 16.61 -10.80 -11.43
N ARG A 473 16.82 -11.89 -12.18
CA ARG A 473 16.58 -13.25 -11.69
C ARG A 473 17.65 -13.63 -10.68
N VAL A 474 17.27 -14.20 -9.54
CA VAL A 474 18.24 -14.74 -8.55
C VAL A 474 19.22 -15.70 -9.22
N ASP A 475 20.51 -15.55 -8.93
CA ASP A 475 21.50 -16.60 -9.17
C ASP A 475 22.07 -17.11 -7.84
N LEU A 476 21.91 -18.41 -7.59
CA LEU A 476 22.35 -19.06 -6.35
C LEU A 476 23.88 -19.18 -6.28
N LEU A 477 24.56 -19.31 -7.42
CA LEU A 477 26.00 -19.59 -7.47
C LEU A 477 26.81 -18.30 -7.32
N GLU A 478 26.40 -17.22 -7.98
CA GLU A 478 27.00 -15.89 -7.77
C GLU A 478 26.72 -15.39 -6.34
N SER A 479 25.49 -15.54 -5.83
CA SER A 479 25.16 -15.22 -4.42
C SER A 479 26.01 -16.04 -3.43
N TYR A 480 26.32 -17.30 -3.75
CA TYR A 480 27.20 -18.15 -2.95
C TYR A 480 28.64 -17.64 -2.93
N GLU A 481 29.23 -17.33 -4.09
CA GLU A 481 30.61 -16.84 -4.16
C GLU A 481 30.76 -15.45 -3.50
N ILE A 482 29.75 -14.57 -3.62
CA ILE A 482 29.70 -13.29 -2.89
C ILE A 482 29.70 -13.53 -1.38
N LEU A 483 28.81 -14.41 -0.86
CA LEU A 483 28.72 -14.68 0.58
C LEU A 483 29.93 -15.42 1.16
N LYS A 484 30.62 -16.24 0.35
CA LYS A 484 31.78 -17.05 0.77
C LYS A 484 32.89 -16.20 1.38
N ASP A 485 33.18 -15.05 0.77
CA ASP A 485 34.24 -14.12 1.15
C ASP A 485 33.71 -12.76 1.66
N TYR A 486 32.39 -12.64 1.89
CA TYR A 486 31.72 -11.40 2.27
C TYR A 486 32.30 -10.76 3.54
N GLN A 487 32.56 -9.44 3.45
CA GLN A 487 32.92 -8.59 4.58
C GLN A 487 31.77 -7.61 4.88
N PRO A 488 31.32 -7.49 6.14
CA PRO A 488 30.28 -6.55 6.55
C PRO A 488 30.54 -5.13 6.05
N ARG A 489 29.69 -4.64 5.14
CA ARG A 489 29.86 -3.35 4.46
C ARG A 489 28.52 -2.68 4.16
N ALA A 490 28.54 -1.38 3.91
CA ALA A 490 27.42 -0.69 3.29
C ALA A 490 27.54 -0.69 1.76
N SER A 491 26.41 -0.73 1.05
CA SER A 491 26.32 -0.49 -0.39
C SER A 491 25.03 0.26 -0.75
N ILE A 492 24.86 0.62 -2.02
CA ILE A 492 23.66 1.29 -2.55
C ILE A 492 23.05 0.40 -3.62
N PHE A 493 21.73 0.25 -3.61
CA PHE A 493 20.95 -0.45 -4.63
C PHE A 493 19.99 0.51 -5.36
N PRO A 494 19.99 0.54 -6.71
CA PRO A 494 21.01 -0.02 -7.60
C PRO A 494 22.37 0.71 -7.47
N SER A 495 23.47 0.01 -7.72
CA SER A 495 24.84 0.55 -7.64
C SER A 495 25.30 1.26 -8.93
N VAL A 496 24.54 1.10 -10.02
CA VAL A 496 24.75 1.75 -11.31
C VAL A 496 23.41 2.28 -11.82
N LEU A 497 23.36 3.58 -12.10
CA LEU A 497 22.27 4.25 -12.82
C LEU A 497 22.77 4.66 -14.20
N ASP A 498 22.51 3.82 -15.20
CA ASP A 498 22.74 4.16 -16.61
C ASP A 498 21.40 4.53 -17.26
N TYR A 499 21.13 5.83 -17.41
CA TYR A 499 19.94 6.35 -18.09
C TYR A 499 20.01 6.21 -19.63
N MET A 500 20.99 5.50 -20.18
CA MET A 500 21.01 5.07 -21.58
C MET A 500 20.58 3.59 -21.74
N ASP A 501 20.51 2.83 -20.65
CA ASP A 501 20.08 1.42 -20.63
C ASP A 501 18.56 1.30 -20.75
N CYS A 502 18.05 1.42 -21.98
CA CYS A 502 16.65 1.22 -22.31
C CYS A 502 16.40 -0.25 -22.71
N PRO A 503 15.44 -0.97 -22.10
CA PRO A 503 14.37 -0.48 -21.22
C PRO A 503 14.68 -0.49 -19.72
N TYR A 504 15.81 -1.03 -19.26
CA TYR A 504 16.03 -1.32 -17.83
C TYR A 504 15.82 -0.10 -16.91
N SER A 505 16.33 1.06 -17.34
CA SER A 505 16.25 2.33 -16.61
C SER A 505 15.02 3.17 -17.00
N TRP A 506 13.93 2.55 -17.46
CA TRP A 506 12.64 3.22 -17.65
C TRP A 506 12.11 3.71 -16.29
N PRO A 507 11.50 4.91 -16.19
CA PRO A 507 11.16 5.85 -17.28
C PRO A 507 12.33 6.72 -17.75
N PHE A 508 13.36 6.90 -16.92
CA PHE A 508 14.46 7.86 -17.13
C PHE A 508 15.15 7.71 -18.49
N CYS A 509 15.36 6.48 -18.96
CA CYS A 509 15.98 6.22 -20.27
C CYS A 509 15.16 6.65 -21.49
N ARG A 510 13.92 7.10 -21.31
CA ARG A 510 13.09 7.69 -22.38
C ARG A 510 13.21 9.21 -22.45
N GLN A 511 13.79 9.87 -21.44
CA GLN A 511 13.86 11.33 -21.36
C GLN A 511 15.27 11.81 -20.94
N PRO A 512 16.11 12.29 -21.89
CA PRO A 512 17.37 12.92 -21.54
C PRO A 512 17.14 14.23 -20.79
N LEU A 513 18.10 14.62 -19.96
CA LEU A 513 18.04 15.85 -19.17
C LEU A 513 18.42 17.06 -20.04
N TYR A 514 18.05 18.26 -19.59
CA TYR A 514 18.40 19.54 -20.21
C TYR A 514 18.28 20.68 -19.20
N ALA A 515 18.82 21.86 -19.53
CA ALA A 515 18.84 23.00 -18.61
C ALA A 515 17.47 23.68 -18.50
N GLY A 516 17.15 24.14 -17.29
CA GLY A 516 15.86 24.78 -16.96
C GLY A 516 14.70 23.80 -16.74
N ALA A 517 14.97 22.49 -16.72
CA ALA A 517 14.00 21.46 -16.35
C ALA A 517 13.78 21.38 -14.83
N MET A 518 12.66 20.79 -14.40
CA MET A 518 12.45 20.33 -13.03
C MET A 518 13.50 19.28 -12.63
N PRO A 519 13.94 19.24 -11.36
CA PRO A 519 14.84 18.20 -10.87
C PRO A 519 14.23 16.79 -11.03
N ILE A 520 14.97 15.90 -11.69
CA ILE A 520 14.62 14.47 -11.74
C ILE A 520 15.10 13.81 -10.45
N ILE A 521 14.19 13.16 -9.74
CA ILE A 521 14.48 12.48 -8.46
C ILE A 521 14.64 10.98 -8.71
N PHE A 522 15.71 10.38 -8.19
CA PHE A 522 15.86 8.93 -8.12
C PHE A 522 16.08 8.47 -6.68
N ASN A 523 15.29 7.50 -6.21
CA ASN A 523 15.30 7.03 -4.83
C ASN A 523 16.01 5.67 -4.70
N ALA A 524 17.31 5.72 -4.40
CA ALA A 524 18.14 4.55 -4.16
C ALA A 524 18.04 4.08 -2.70
N THR A 525 18.18 2.77 -2.47
CA THR A 525 18.20 2.18 -1.12
C THR A 525 19.64 2.00 -0.66
N ILE A 526 19.98 2.52 0.53
CA ILE A 526 21.24 2.21 1.22
C ILE A 526 21.04 0.88 1.96
N LEU A 527 21.93 -0.08 1.76
CA LEU A 527 21.95 -1.36 2.47
C LEU A 527 23.15 -1.37 3.43
N ASN A 528 22.93 -1.55 4.74
CA ASN A 528 24.01 -1.54 5.73
C ASN A 528 24.25 -2.91 6.37
N GLY A 529 25.11 -3.73 5.78
CA GLY A 529 25.49 -5.02 6.34
C GLY A 529 26.40 -4.94 7.58
N MET A 530 26.87 -3.75 7.99
CA MET A 530 27.83 -3.59 9.09
C MET A 530 27.21 -3.78 10.48
N GLY A 531 25.92 -3.46 10.66
CA GLY A 531 25.21 -3.55 11.94
C GLY A 531 23.83 -2.86 11.91
N VAL A 532 22.98 -3.17 12.90
CA VAL A 532 21.54 -2.77 12.93
C VAL A 532 21.33 -1.24 12.95
N ILE A 533 22.31 -0.48 13.41
CA ILE A 533 22.29 0.98 13.35
C ILE A 533 23.43 1.41 12.43
N GLY A 534 23.11 2.21 11.42
CA GLY A 534 24.08 2.98 10.65
C GLY A 534 23.78 4.47 10.72
N TYR A 535 24.76 5.27 10.36
CA TYR A 535 24.66 6.73 10.25
C TYR A 535 25.39 7.18 8.98
N VAL A 536 24.85 8.17 8.29
CA VAL A 536 25.53 8.80 7.13
C VAL A 536 26.52 9.84 7.64
N ASP A 537 27.77 9.75 7.18
CA ASP A 537 28.88 10.61 7.64
C ASP A 537 29.07 11.81 6.71
N GLY A 538 28.47 12.94 7.09
CA GLY A 538 28.45 14.15 6.28
C GLY A 538 27.50 14.07 5.09
N GLN A 539 27.58 15.05 4.19
CA GLN A 539 26.74 15.06 2.99
C GLN A 539 27.31 14.14 1.89
N PRO A 540 26.46 13.40 1.16
CA PRO A 540 26.82 12.77 -0.11
C PRO A 540 27.47 13.76 -1.09
N SER A 541 28.39 13.29 -1.92
CA SER A 541 29.14 14.13 -2.86
C SER A 541 29.13 13.57 -4.28
N TRP A 542 29.05 14.49 -5.25
CA TRP A 542 29.18 14.23 -6.68
C TRP A 542 30.63 14.37 -7.12
N HIS A 543 31.11 13.39 -7.89
CA HIS A 543 32.45 13.35 -8.47
C HIS A 543 32.30 13.11 -9.98
N PRO A 544 32.22 14.18 -10.81
CA PRO A 544 32.11 14.04 -12.25
C PRO A 544 33.37 13.41 -12.85
N ALA A 545 33.22 12.66 -13.95
CA ALA A 545 34.34 12.01 -14.63
C ALA A 545 35.19 12.98 -15.49
N ASN A 546 34.60 14.12 -15.87
CA ASN A 546 35.13 15.11 -16.80
C ASN A 546 34.64 16.54 -16.44
N GLU A 547 35.16 17.56 -17.12
CA GLU A 547 34.78 18.96 -16.86
C GLU A 547 33.29 19.22 -17.19
N GLU A 548 32.76 18.58 -18.23
CA GLU A 548 31.35 18.67 -18.64
C GLU A 548 30.39 18.12 -17.57
N GLY A 549 30.83 17.17 -16.74
CA GLY A 549 30.04 16.66 -15.62
C GLY A 549 29.77 17.69 -14.51
N ASN A 550 30.42 18.86 -14.54
CA ASN A 550 30.09 20.00 -13.69
C ASN A 550 28.81 20.74 -14.14
N LEU A 551 28.29 20.48 -15.35
CA LEU A 551 27.00 21.01 -15.81
C LEU A 551 25.81 20.35 -15.09
N LEU A 552 26.01 19.17 -14.49
CA LEU A 552 25.04 18.55 -13.61
C LEU A 552 25.06 19.23 -12.24
N SER A 553 23.95 19.88 -11.89
CA SER A 553 23.60 20.19 -10.51
C SER A 553 23.01 18.94 -9.86
N MET A 554 23.49 18.58 -8.67
CA MET A 554 22.94 17.46 -7.92
C MET A 554 22.83 17.80 -6.44
N HIS A 555 21.61 17.69 -5.92
CA HIS A 555 21.29 17.80 -4.51
C HIS A 555 20.95 16.41 -3.97
N PHE A 556 21.13 16.19 -2.67
CA PHE A 556 20.93 14.90 -2.03
C PHE A 556 20.06 15.05 -0.80
N THR A 557 19.15 14.10 -0.59
CA THR A 557 18.37 14.00 0.65
C THR A 557 18.33 12.55 1.07
N HIS A 558 18.73 12.26 2.30
CA HIS A 558 19.05 10.90 2.76
C HIS A 558 18.57 10.66 4.18
N SER A 559 18.59 9.40 4.60
CA SER A 559 18.41 9.03 6.01
C SER A 559 19.66 9.40 6.82
N ASP A 560 19.52 10.25 7.85
CA ASP A 560 20.61 10.52 8.81
C ASP A 560 20.97 9.25 9.60
N VAL A 561 19.95 8.49 9.98
CA VAL A 561 20.04 7.21 10.70
C VAL A 561 19.49 6.10 9.81
N ILE A 562 20.29 5.06 9.61
CA ILE A 562 19.94 3.82 8.92
C ILE A 562 19.48 2.82 9.98
N TRP A 563 18.22 2.39 9.91
CA TRP A 563 17.60 1.46 10.86
C TRP A 563 16.36 0.81 10.22
N PRO A 564 16.12 -0.51 10.39
CA PRO A 564 16.95 -1.48 11.12
C PRO A 564 18.11 -2.05 10.29
N TRP A 565 18.06 -1.96 8.95
CA TRP A 565 19.18 -2.39 8.08
C TRP A 565 19.31 -1.53 6.82
N THR A 566 18.25 -0.82 6.47
CA THR A 566 18.17 -0.02 5.25
C THR A 566 17.93 1.46 5.52
N GLY A 567 18.33 2.28 4.55
CA GLY A 567 18.11 3.72 4.50
C GLY A 567 17.86 4.17 3.08
N TYR A 568 17.71 5.47 2.85
CA TYR A 568 17.43 6.01 1.53
C TYR A 568 18.47 7.07 1.13
N LEU A 569 18.69 7.17 -0.18
CA LEU A 569 19.44 8.23 -0.84
C LEU A 569 18.63 8.68 -2.05
N ALA A 570 18.00 9.84 -1.95
CA ALA A 570 17.40 10.51 -3.09
C ALA A 570 18.45 11.36 -3.80
N LEU A 571 18.63 11.12 -5.11
CA LEU A 571 19.45 11.93 -6.00
C LEU A 571 18.53 12.89 -6.74
N HIS A 572 18.73 14.20 -6.56
CA HIS A 572 17.94 15.24 -7.24
C HIS A 572 18.80 15.89 -8.32
N MET A 573 18.54 15.57 -9.57
CA MET A 573 19.41 15.84 -10.71
C MET A 573 18.81 16.90 -11.65
N GLN A 574 19.56 17.96 -11.94
CA GLN A 574 19.15 19.05 -12.82
C GLN A 574 20.35 19.57 -13.60
N ILE A 575 20.20 19.94 -14.87
CA ILE A 575 21.28 20.58 -15.63
C ILE A 575 21.21 22.09 -15.40
N LYS A 576 22.36 22.70 -15.09
CA LYS A 576 22.50 24.14 -14.85
C LYS A 576 22.31 24.94 -16.12
N GLU A 577 22.02 26.24 -16.00
CA GLU A 577 21.73 27.14 -17.14
C GLU A 577 22.88 27.22 -18.15
N GLU A 578 24.14 27.10 -17.73
CA GLU A 578 25.30 27.06 -18.64
C GLU A 578 25.28 25.84 -19.58
N GLY A 579 24.56 24.78 -19.19
CA GLY A 579 24.35 23.57 -20.00
C GLY A 579 23.24 23.68 -21.04
N ALA A 580 22.57 24.82 -21.21
CA ALA A 580 21.38 24.95 -22.08
C ALA A 580 21.64 24.66 -23.57
N GLN A 581 22.89 24.71 -24.03
CA GLN A 581 23.31 24.35 -25.40
C GLN A 581 24.18 23.07 -25.44
N PHE A 582 24.40 22.40 -24.30
CA PHE A 582 25.21 21.19 -24.24
C PHE A 582 24.45 19.99 -24.83
N SER A 583 25.18 19.11 -25.52
CA SER A 583 24.67 17.80 -25.92
C SER A 583 25.77 16.76 -25.78
N GLY A 584 25.49 15.68 -25.07
CA GLY A 584 26.48 14.65 -24.76
C GLY A 584 26.10 13.85 -23.51
N VAL A 585 26.98 12.93 -23.13
CA VAL A 585 26.79 12.08 -21.94
C VAL A 585 27.54 12.69 -20.77
N ILE A 586 26.89 12.78 -19.61
CA ILE A 586 27.53 13.06 -18.32
C ILE A 586 27.72 11.74 -17.58
N GLU A 587 28.94 11.50 -17.11
CA GLU A 587 29.32 10.33 -16.32
C GLU A 587 30.03 10.76 -15.02
N GLY A 588 29.90 9.95 -13.97
CA GLY A 588 30.58 10.20 -12.70
C GLY A 588 30.10 9.30 -11.57
N ASN A 589 30.50 9.63 -10.34
CA ASN A 589 30.23 8.82 -9.16
C ASN A 589 29.59 9.67 -8.05
N VAL A 590 28.56 9.12 -7.39
CA VAL A 590 28.06 9.61 -6.11
C VAL A 590 28.71 8.78 -4.99
N THR A 591 29.37 9.44 -4.05
CA THR A 591 29.96 8.77 -2.88
C THR A 591 29.20 9.11 -1.60
N VAL A 592 28.86 8.07 -0.83
CA VAL A 592 28.25 8.20 0.50
C VAL A 592 29.10 7.42 1.49
N LYS A 593 29.48 8.04 2.60
CA LYS A 593 30.16 7.34 3.69
C LYS A 593 29.16 6.98 4.77
N VAL A 594 29.18 5.73 5.22
CA VAL A 594 28.32 5.21 6.29
C VAL A 594 29.22 4.70 7.42
N TYR A 595 28.82 4.92 8.67
CA TYR A 595 29.42 4.25 9.83
C TYR A 595 28.39 3.53 10.68
N SER A 596 28.83 2.48 11.38
CA SER A 596 28.07 1.74 12.37
C SER A 596 28.83 1.66 13.69
N PRO A 597 28.12 1.47 14.83
CA PRO A 597 28.74 1.07 16.08
C PRO A 597 29.62 -0.19 15.93
N PRO A 598 30.60 -0.42 16.82
CA PRO A 598 31.39 -1.65 16.82
C PRO A 598 30.48 -2.87 17.01
N ALA A 599 30.79 -4.00 16.36
CA ALA A 599 30.08 -5.24 16.64
C ALA A 599 30.46 -5.81 18.02
N GLN A 600 29.72 -6.82 18.49
CA GLN A 600 29.96 -7.43 19.80
C GLN A 600 31.38 -8.02 19.90
N GLY A 601 32.21 -7.41 20.75
CA GLY A 601 33.63 -7.78 20.94
C GLY A 601 34.62 -6.82 20.26
N GLU A 602 34.16 -5.95 19.36
CA GLU A 602 34.97 -4.90 18.74
C GLU A 602 34.99 -3.61 19.58
N LYS A 603 35.94 -2.72 19.29
CA LYS A 603 36.04 -1.38 19.92
C LYS A 603 36.11 -0.22 18.92
N ALA A 604 36.38 -0.51 17.64
CA ALA A 604 36.46 0.48 16.58
C ALA A 604 35.12 0.59 15.86
N LEU A 605 34.77 1.80 15.43
CA LEU A 605 33.60 2.00 14.55
C LEU A 605 33.85 1.29 13.21
N ARG A 606 32.81 0.66 12.67
CA ARG A 606 32.82 0.12 11.31
C ARG A 606 32.47 1.26 10.35
N SER A 607 33.21 1.42 9.25
CA SER A 607 32.91 2.46 8.24
C SER A 607 33.10 1.96 6.83
N SER A 608 32.17 2.28 5.95
CA SER A 608 32.16 1.86 4.54
C SER A 608 31.81 3.06 3.65
N THR A 609 32.54 3.25 2.55
CA THR A 609 32.21 4.23 1.53
C THR A 609 31.50 3.53 0.37
N CYS A 610 30.21 3.80 0.24
CA CYS A 610 29.40 3.38 -0.89
C CYS A 610 29.71 4.27 -2.11
N VAL A 611 29.69 3.67 -3.30
CA VAL A 611 29.80 4.38 -4.58
C VAL A 611 28.66 3.94 -5.48
N LEU A 612 27.86 4.90 -5.94
CA LEU A 612 26.90 4.72 -7.02
C LEU A 612 27.48 5.35 -8.29
N ARG A 613 27.47 4.62 -9.40
CA ARG A 613 27.87 5.16 -10.72
C ARG A 613 26.67 5.77 -11.42
N LEU A 614 26.80 6.99 -11.93
CA LEU A 614 25.75 7.68 -12.67
C LEU A 614 26.23 7.95 -14.10
N ARG A 615 25.38 7.62 -15.07
CA ARG A 615 25.52 7.95 -16.48
C ARG A 615 24.17 8.45 -16.98
N LEU A 616 24.15 9.63 -17.61
CA LEU A 616 22.95 10.18 -18.22
C LEU A 616 23.25 10.96 -19.50
N ASN A 617 22.27 10.98 -20.41
CA ASN A 617 22.34 11.74 -21.65
C ASN A 617 21.72 13.14 -21.45
N VAL A 618 22.37 14.16 -22.00
CA VAL A 618 21.94 15.56 -21.97
C VAL A 618 21.72 16.07 -23.38
N VAL A 619 20.65 16.86 -23.56
CA VAL A 619 20.32 17.54 -24.82
C VAL A 619 20.21 19.05 -24.60
N PRO A 620 20.34 19.87 -25.65
CA PRO A 620 20.06 21.30 -25.57
C PRO A 620 18.61 21.53 -25.15
N THR A 621 18.33 22.61 -24.41
CA THR A 621 17.00 22.91 -23.87
C THR A 621 15.94 22.89 -24.98
N PRO A 622 14.96 21.96 -24.92
CA PRO A 622 13.92 21.85 -25.94
C PRO A 622 13.10 23.13 -26.07
N PRO A 623 12.55 23.44 -27.26
CA PRO A 623 11.63 24.57 -27.43
C PRO A 623 10.48 24.50 -26.41
N ARG A 624 10.11 25.64 -25.82
CA ARG A 624 9.00 25.78 -24.85
C ARG A 624 7.76 24.98 -25.25
N SER A 625 7.38 25.03 -26.53
CA SER A 625 6.25 24.32 -27.14
C SER A 625 6.33 22.78 -27.14
N LYS A 626 7.44 22.20 -26.71
CA LYS A 626 7.62 20.76 -26.50
C LYS A 626 7.85 20.40 -25.02
N ARG A 627 7.75 21.36 -24.10
CA ARG A 627 7.86 21.15 -22.65
C ARG A 627 6.47 21.18 -22.01
N ILE A 628 6.08 20.05 -21.43
CA ILE A 628 4.83 19.85 -20.70
C ILE A 628 5.17 19.73 -19.22
N LEU A 629 4.41 20.43 -18.37
CA LEU A 629 4.43 20.24 -16.94
C LEU A 629 3.19 19.44 -16.53
N TRP A 630 3.37 18.34 -15.81
CA TRP A 630 2.32 17.49 -15.24
C TRP A 630 2.19 17.85 -13.75
N ASP A 631 0.99 18.19 -13.30
CA ASP A 631 0.71 18.37 -11.88
C ASP A 631 0.64 17.03 -11.15
N GLN A 632 1.49 16.87 -10.13
CA GLN A 632 1.48 15.71 -9.24
C GLN A 632 1.16 16.10 -7.79
N PHE A 633 1.10 17.40 -7.48
CA PHE A 633 0.96 17.91 -6.11
C PHE A 633 -0.48 17.84 -5.62
N HIS A 634 -1.44 18.06 -6.51
CA HIS A 634 -2.88 18.05 -6.19
C HIS A 634 -3.55 16.68 -6.38
N SER A 635 -2.76 15.60 -6.52
CA SER A 635 -3.26 14.22 -6.56
C SER A 635 -3.28 13.59 -5.17
N ILE A 636 -4.41 12.99 -4.77
CA ILE A 636 -4.63 12.32 -3.49
C ILE A 636 -4.84 10.82 -3.72
N LYS A 637 -3.75 10.07 -3.80
CA LYS A 637 -3.75 8.60 -3.82
C LYS A 637 -4.56 7.95 -2.68
N TYR A 638 -5.13 6.75 -2.86
CA TYR A 638 -5.46 5.85 -1.74
C TYR A 638 -4.22 5.06 -1.25
N PRO A 639 -3.85 5.10 0.04
CA PRO A 639 -4.32 6.00 1.11
C PRO A 639 -3.66 7.40 1.01
N PRO A 640 -4.28 8.48 1.54
CA PRO A 640 -4.86 8.50 2.89
C PRO A 640 -6.40 8.47 3.00
N GLY A 641 -7.15 8.60 1.90
CA GLY A 641 -8.63 8.66 1.91
C GLY A 641 -9.26 7.81 0.80
N TYR A 642 -10.55 7.46 0.93
CA TYR A 642 -11.30 6.77 -0.14
C TYR A 642 -11.54 7.72 -1.32
N ILE A 643 -10.64 7.67 -2.29
CA ILE A 643 -10.88 8.18 -3.64
C ILE A 643 -11.46 7.02 -4.47
N PRO A 644 -12.67 7.18 -5.05
CA PRO A 644 -13.25 6.21 -5.96
C PRO A 644 -12.63 6.32 -7.35
N ARG A 645 -12.63 5.22 -8.11
CA ARG A 645 -12.17 5.26 -9.51
C ARG A 645 -13.04 6.15 -10.39
N ASP A 646 -12.37 6.76 -11.36
CA ASP A 646 -12.84 7.47 -12.53
C ASP A 646 -13.93 6.68 -13.30
N SER A 647 -13.65 5.46 -13.80
CA SER A 647 -14.70 4.67 -14.48
C SER A 647 -15.68 3.96 -13.53
N LEU A 648 -16.89 4.49 -13.40
CA LEU A 648 -17.99 3.84 -12.66
C LEU A 648 -18.56 2.55 -13.30
N ASP A 649 -18.09 2.19 -14.50
CA ASP A 649 -18.31 0.84 -15.07
C ASP A 649 -17.46 -0.23 -14.34
N VAL A 650 -16.35 0.15 -13.66
CA VAL A 650 -15.42 -0.74 -12.92
C VAL A 650 -15.93 -1.01 -11.50
N ARG A 651 -17.01 -1.77 -11.38
CA ARG A 651 -17.72 -2.02 -10.09
C ARG A 651 -17.10 -3.07 -9.16
N ALA A 652 -15.95 -3.63 -9.52
CA ALA A 652 -15.35 -4.79 -8.83
C ALA A 652 -14.03 -4.47 -8.10
N ASP A 653 -13.44 -3.33 -8.42
CA ASP A 653 -12.44 -2.63 -7.60
C ASP A 653 -12.80 -1.14 -7.66
N ILE A 654 -13.18 -0.57 -6.51
CA ILE A 654 -13.85 0.73 -6.41
C ILE A 654 -12.95 1.85 -5.92
N LEU A 655 -11.70 1.54 -5.57
CA LEU A 655 -10.69 2.44 -5.03
C LEU A 655 -9.61 2.67 -6.09
N ASP A 656 -9.04 3.87 -6.21
CA ASP A 656 -7.79 4.00 -6.99
C ASP A 656 -6.53 3.72 -6.16
N TRP A 657 -6.04 2.49 -6.31
CA TRP A 657 -4.80 2.00 -5.71
C TRP A 657 -3.54 2.35 -6.52
N HIS A 658 -3.63 2.92 -7.72
CA HIS A 658 -2.47 3.21 -8.58
C HIS A 658 -1.86 4.57 -8.28
N GLY A 659 -2.67 5.55 -7.88
CA GLY A 659 -2.19 6.84 -7.40
C GLY A 659 -1.59 7.70 -8.50
N ASP A 660 -2.28 7.72 -9.64
CA ASP A 660 -2.49 8.91 -10.47
C ASP A 660 -1.21 9.65 -10.80
N HIS A 661 -0.33 8.88 -11.44
CA HIS A 661 1.05 9.24 -11.69
C HIS A 661 1.46 8.84 -13.10
N ILE A 662 2.22 9.73 -13.73
CA ILE A 662 2.66 9.60 -15.12
C ILE A 662 3.50 8.35 -15.40
N HIS A 663 3.97 7.64 -14.37
CA HIS A 663 4.72 6.39 -14.49
C HIS A 663 4.01 5.16 -13.87
N THR A 664 2.77 5.27 -13.37
CA THR A 664 1.95 4.12 -12.95
C THR A 664 0.78 3.86 -13.90
N ASN A 665 -0.38 4.49 -13.68
CA ASN A 665 -1.59 4.31 -14.46
C ASN A 665 -1.53 5.06 -15.80
N PHE A 666 -0.96 6.25 -15.84
CA PHE A 666 -0.76 7.03 -17.07
C PHE A 666 0.52 6.67 -17.86
N HIS A 667 1.20 5.56 -17.54
CA HIS A 667 2.50 5.21 -18.13
C HIS A 667 2.48 5.05 -19.66
N THR A 668 1.34 4.66 -20.26
CA THR A 668 1.22 4.53 -21.72
C THR A 668 1.09 5.91 -22.38
N MET A 669 0.40 6.86 -21.74
CA MET A 669 0.35 8.26 -22.17
C MET A 669 1.75 8.89 -22.16
N PHE A 670 2.55 8.68 -21.09
CA PHE A 670 3.94 9.15 -21.03
C PHE A 670 4.76 8.69 -22.23
N ASN A 671 4.75 7.38 -22.51
CA ASN A 671 5.53 6.82 -23.62
C ASN A 671 5.07 7.40 -24.98
N MET A 672 3.77 7.60 -25.18
CA MET A 672 3.21 8.25 -26.37
C MET A 672 3.66 9.71 -26.50
N LEU A 673 3.63 10.50 -25.43
CA LEU A 673 4.10 11.89 -25.43
C LEU A 673 5.60 11.98 -25.76
N ARG A 674 6.41 11.07 -25.23
CA ARG A 674 7.84 10.93 -25.55
C ARG A 674 8.07 10.59 -27.03
N ASP A 675 7.29 9.67 -27.61
CA ASP A 675 7.37 9.34 -29.04
C ASP A 675 6.85 10.47 -29.95
N ALA A 676 5.94 11.32 -29.46
CA ALA A 676 5.51 12.56 -30.11
C ALA A 676 6.50 13.75 -29.89
N GLY A 677 7.65 13.49 -29.27
CA GLY A 677 8.73 14.45 -29.05
C GLY A 677 8.45 15.52 -27.98
N TYR A 678 7.46 15.31 -27.10
CA TYR A 678 7.24 16.16 -25.93
C TYR A 678 8.05 15.66 -24.75
N TYR A 679 8.65 16.59 -24.02
CA TYR A 679 9.29 16.36 -22.73
C TYR A 679 8.27 16.65 -21.66
N VAL A 680 8.09 15.71 -20.73
CA VAL A 680 7.08 15.79 -19.67
C VAL A 680 7.76 15.77 -18.33
N GLU A 681 7.57 16.85 -17.58
CA GLU A 681 8.21 17.15 -16.31
C GLU A 681 7.14 17.10 -15.21
N MET A 682 7.46 16.63 -14.01
CA MET A 682 6.48 16.57 -12.91
C MET A 682 6.65 17.73 -11.94
N LEU A 683 5.53 18.33 -11.57
CA LEU A 683 5.41 19.36 -10.55
C LEU A 683 4.92 18.73 -9.24
N GLY A 684 5.84 18.49 -8.30
CA GLY A 684 5.54 17.99 -6.95
C GLY A 684 5.41 19.09 -5.90
N SER A 685 4.92 20.26 -6.29
CA SER A 685 4.85 21.47 -5.45
C SER A 685 3.79 22.46 -5.98
N PRO A 686 3.31 23.42 -5.17
CA PRO A 686 2.37 24.45 -5.63
C PRO A 686 2.75 25.17 -6.93
N PHE A 687 1.77 25.68 -7.66
CA PHE A 687 1.95 26.45 -8.90
C PHE A 687 2.81 27.72 -8.71
N THR A 688 2.92 28.23 -7.48
CA THR A 688 3.80 29.36 -7.12
C THR A 688 5.30 29.02 -7.15
N CYS A 689 5.67 27.75 -7.22
CA CYS A 689 7.07 27.31 -7.24
C CYS A 689 7.72 27.24 -8.64
N PHE A 690 7.01 27.54 -9.74
CA PHE A 690 7.53 27.39 -11.12
C PHE A 690 7.39 28.61 -12.03
N ASP A 691 8.40 28.83 -12.90
CA ASP A 691 8.36 29.81 -14.00
C ASP A 691 7.61 29.25 -15.22
N ALA A 692 6.47 29.86 -15.57
CA ALA A 692 5.66 29.45 -16.71
C ALA A 692 6.26 29.80 -18.08
N LEU A 693 7.27 30.68 -18.17
CA LEU A 693 7.98 30.95 -19.42
C LEU A 693 8.78 29.74 -19.91
N GLN A 694 9.09 28.79 -19.02
CA GLN A 694 9.77 27.54 -19.34
C GLN A 694 8.87 26.53 -20.09
N TYR A 695 7.56 26.55 -19.85
CA TYR A 695 6.63 25.47 -20.23
C TYR A 695 5.65 25.91 -21.31
N GLY A 696 5.37 25.04 -22.27
CA GLY A 696 4.38 25.26 -23.32
C GLY A 696 2.96 24.93 -22.88
N THR A 697 2.80 23.94 -21.98
CA THR A 697 1.49 23.58 -21.42
C THR A 697 1.63 22.97 -20.02
N LEU A 698 0.79 23.42 -19.10
CA LEU A 698 0.47 22.74 -17.85
C LEU A 698 -0.67 21.75 -18.12
N MET A 699 -0.48 20.48 -17.76
CA MET A 699 -1.49 19.42 -17.81
C MET A 699 -2.02 19.17 -16.40
N LEU A 700 -3.34 19.30 -16.26
CA LEU A 700 -4.12 18.90 -15.10
C LEU A 700 -4.96 17.69 -15.53
N VAL A 701 -4.72 16.52 -14.95
CA VAL A 701 -5.38 15.25 -15.35
C VAL A 701 -5.67 14.47 -14.09
N ASP A 702 -6.97 14.35 -13.75
CA ASP A 702 -7.50 13.79 -12.50
C ASP A 702 -6.78 14.29 -11.23
N LEU A 703 -7.36 15.33 -10.62
CA LEU A 703 -6.80 15.99 -9.45
C LEU A 703 -7.86 16.15 -8.36
N GLU A 704 -7.52 15.72 -7.15
CA GLU A 704 -8.44 15.52 -6.04
C GLU A 704 -8.33 16.64 -4.99
N ASP A 705 -7.19 17.32 -4.91
CA ASP A 705 -6.93 18.33 -3.88
C ASP A 705 -7.53 19.71 -4.19
N GLU A 706 -7.49 20.59 -3.18
CA GLU A 706 -7.80 22.00 -3.26
C GLU A 706 -6.57 22.82 -3.70
N TYR A 707 -6.77 24.06 -4.14
CA TYR A 707 -5.70 24.99 -4.55
C TYR A 707 -5.62 26.19 -3.58
N PHE A 708 -4.42 26.75 -3.39
CA PHE A 708 -4.25 28.02 -2.67
C PHE A 708 -4.76 29.21 -3.49
N GLU A 709 -5.24 30.29 -2.85
CA GLU A 709 -5.75 31.47 -3.56
C GLU A 709 -4.67 32.14 -4.44
N GLU A 710 -3.42 32.10 -3.98
CA GLU A 710 -2.23 32.57 -4.69
C GLU A 710 -1.94 31.77 -5.97
N GLU A 711 -2.25 30.47 -5.99
CA GLU A 711 -2.08 29.63 -7.19
C GLU A 711 -3.12 29.95 -8.25
N ILE A 712 -4.37 30.17 -7.83
CA ILE A 712 -5.46 30.57 -8.74
C ILE A 712 -5.13 31.92 -9.40
N GLN A 713 -4.64 32.89 -8.62
CA GLN A 713 -4.23 34.19 -9.15
C GLN A 713 -2.96 34.09 -10.03
N LYS A 714 -1.96 33.28 -9.66
CA LYS A 714 -0.76 33.08 -10.49
C LYS A 714 -1.07 32.36 -11.81
N LEU A 715 -1.83 31.26 -11.80
CA LEU A 715 -2.18 30.53 -13.01
C LEU A 715 -2.92 31.43 -14.02
N LYS A 716 -3.82 32.28 -13.51
CA LYS A 716 -4.50 33.31 -14.27
C LYS A 716 -3.54 34.31 -14.90
N GLU A 717 -2.54 34.80 -14.16
CA GLU A 717 -1.51 35.71 -14.71
C GLU A 717 -0.59 35.00 -15.71
N ASP A 718 -0.21 33.74 -15.47
CA ASP A 718 0.62 32.96 -16.38
C ASP A 718 -0.08 32.65 -17.70
N VAL A 719 -1.35 32.25 -17.67
CA VAL A 719 -2.14 32.05 -18.89
C VAL A 719 -2.32 33.39 -19.62
N LEU A 720 -2.78 34.45 -18.96
CA LEU A 720 -3.10 35.71 -19.63
C LEU A 720 -1.87 36.47 -20.16
N ASN A 721 -0.75 36.46 -19.42
CA ASN A 721 0.40 37.31 -19.68
C ASN A 721 1.61 36.54 -20.23
N THR A 722 1.99 35.41 -19.61
CA THR A 722 3.18 34.62 -20.05
C THR A 722 2.86 33.66 -21.19
N GLY A 723 1.59 33.46 -21.51
CA GLY A 723 1.11 32.67 -22.65
C GLY A 723 1.13 31.16 -22.42
N LEU A 724 1.09 30.76 -21.14
CA LEU A 724 1.00 29.36 -20.73
C LEU A 724 -0.23 28.68 -21.35
N GLY A 725 -0.03 27.50 -21.94
CA GLY A 725 -1.11 26.62 -22.31
C GLY A 725 -1.65 25.87 -21.09
N LEU A 726 -2.96 25.66 -21.01
CA LEU A 726 -3.59 24.86 -19.95
C LEU A 726 -4.42 23.75 -20.60
N ALA A 727 -4.13 22.49 -20.28
CA ALA A 727 -4.86 21.33 -20.76
C ALA A 727 -5.44 20.57 -19.56
N VAL A 728 -6.78 20.60 -19.44
CA VAL A 728 -7.50 20.02 -18.30
C VAL A 728 -8.28 18.78 -18.76
N PHE A 729 -8.03 17.66 -18.09
CA PHE A 729 -8.81 16.43 -18.15
C PHE A 729 -9.43 16.22 -16.76
N ALA A 730 -10.75 16.36 -16.70
CA ALA A 730 -11.53 16.26 -15.49
C ALA A 730 -12.33 14.93 -15.46
N GLU A 731 -13.08 14.69 -14.39
CA GLU A 731 -13.85 13.46 -14.18
C GLU A 731 -15.23 13.72 -13.57
N TRP A 732 -16.03 12.68 -13.32
CA TRP A 732 -17.28 12.86 -12.59
C TRP A 732 -17.07 13.41 -11.16
N TYR A 733 -18.02 14.26 -10.76
CA TYR A 733 -18.28 14.58 -9.38
C TYR A 733 -19.79 14.67 -9.17
N ASN A 734 -20.34 13.79 -8.34
CA ASN A 734 -21.77 13.76 -8.07
C ASN A 734 -22.04 13.31 -6.63
N VAL A 735 -22.50 14.23 -5.78
CA VAL A 735 -22.62 14.03 -4.33
C VAL A 735 -23.57 12.89 -3.96
N GLU A 736 -24.66 12.66 -4.72
CA GLU A 736 -25.57 11.56 -4.41
C GLU A 736 -24.94 10.19 -4.76
N THR A 737 -24.21 10.10 -5.87
CA THR A 737 -23.44 8.91 -6.25
C THR A 737 -22.32 8.61 -5.25
N MET A 738 -21.54 9.64 -4.86
CA MET A 738 -20.52 9.55 -3.81
C MET A 738 -21.08 8.98 -2.48
N VAL A 739 -22.25 9.46 -2.05
CA VAL A 739 -22.92 8.96 -0.82
C VAL A 739 -23.49 7.54 -0.99
N LYS A 740 -23.93 7.15 -2.20
CA LYS A 740 -24.33 5.78 -2.55
C LYS A 740 -23.14 4.80 -2.55
N MET A 741 -21.95 5.24 -2.96
CA MET A 741 -20.72 4.42 -3.10
C MET A 741 -20.00 4.09 -1.79
N ARG A 742 -20.52 4.52 -0.64
CA ARG A 742 -19.97 4.16 0.67
C ARG A 742 -20.04 2.65 0.92
N PHE A 743 -18.98 2.07 1.46
CA PHE A 743 -18.94 0.66 1.86
C PHE A 743 -18.58 0.53 3.35
N PHE A 744 -18.95 -0.60 3.94
CA PHE A 744 -18.41 -0.99 5.24
C PHE A 744 -17.18 -1.84 4.98
N ASP A 745 -16.02 -1.39 5.45
CA ASP A 745 -14.82 -2.21 5.45
C ASP A 745 -14.87 -3.13 6.66
N ASP A 746 -14.80 -4.44 6.43
CA ASP A 746 -14.70 -5.44 7.47
C ASP A 746 -13.34 -5.36 8.20
N ASN A 747 -12.30 -4.83 7.54
CA ASN A 747 -10.93 -4.79 8.05
C ASN A 747 -10.74 -3.67 9.08
N THR A 748 -11.05 -2.41 8.75
CA THR A 748 -11.11 -1.29 9.72
C THR A 748 -12.41 -1.21 10.52
N ARG A 749 -13.39 -2.11 10.24
CA ARG A 749 -14.72 -2.19 10.89
C ARG A 749 -15.48 -0.86 10.89
N SER A 750 -15.24 -0.02 9.89
CA SER A 750 -15.80 1.33 9.70
C SER A 750 -16.51 1.49 8.37
N TRP A 751 -17.46 2.43 8.31
CA TRP A 751 -17.97 2.91 7.03
C TRP A 751 -16.94 3.83 6.39
N TRP A 752 -16.48 3.49 5.20
CA TRP A 752 -15.73 4.38 4.33
C TRP A 752 -16.71 5.06 3.38
N THR A 753 -16.72 6.39 3.38
CA THR A 753 -17.41 7.26 2.42
C THR A 753 -16.37 7.84 1.47
N THR A 754 -16.71 8.06 0.20
CA THR A 754 -15.76 8.71 -0.72
C THR A 754 -15.43 10.12 -0.21
N VAL A 755 -14.22 10.58 -0.49
CA VAL A 755 -13.75 11.91 -0.12
C VAL A 755 -14.13 12.92 -1.21
N THR A 756 -13.82 12.62 -2.47
CA THR A 756 -14.25 13.35 -3.67
C THR A 756 -14.96 12.42 -4.69
N GLY A 757 -15.19 12.89 -5.92
CA GLY A 757 -15.59 12.08 -7.09
C GLY A 757 -14.38 11.29 -7.60
N GLY A 758 -14.15 11.24 -8.92
CA GLY A 758 -12.76 11.12 -9.42
C GLY A 758 -12.02 12.41 -9.04
N ALA A 759 -11.87 13.31 -10.00
CA ALA A 759 -11.45 14.69 -9.74
C ALA A 759 -12.35 15.46 -8.74
N ASN A 760 -11.74 16.40 -8.03
CA ASN A 760 -12.41 17.43 -7.22
C ASN A 760 -12.89 18.59 -8.11
N ILE A 761 -14.00 18.35 -8.80
CA ILE A 761 -14.63 19.34 -9.67
C ILE A 761 -14.96 20.67 -8.96
N PRO A 762 -15.37 20.73 -7.68
CA PRO A 762 -15.47 22.01 -6.97
C PRO A 762 -14.15 22.79 -6.91
N ALA A 763 -13.02 22.16 -6.59
CA ALA A 763 -11.71 22.81 -6.60
C ALA A 763 -11.29 23.25 -8.00
N LEU A 764 -11.45 22.38 -8.99
CA LEU A 764 -11.14 22.66 -10.38
C LEU A 764 -12.03 23.78 -10.96
N ASN A 765 -13.28 23.90 -10.50
CA ASN A 765 -14.18 25.00 -10.86
C ASN A 765 -13.74 26.33 -10.25
N ASP A 766 -13.23 26.36 -9.02
CA ASP A 766 -12.71 27.59 -8.42
C ASP A 766 -11.39 28.02 -9.10
N LEU A 767 -10.53 27.06 -9.47
CA LEU A 767 -9.33 27.31 -10.28
C LEU A 767 -9.66 27.86 -11.69
N LEU A 768 -10.74 27.38 -12.31
CA LEU A 768 -11.15 27.78 -13.66
C LEU A 768 -12.10 28.99 -13.70
N ALA A 769 -12.67 29.40 -12.56
CA ALA A 769 -13.57 30.54 -12.45
C ALA A 769 -13.03 31.87 -13.02
N PRO A 770 -11.72 32.22 -12.88
CA PRO A 770 -11.16 33.43 -13.49
C PRO A 770 -11.24 33.48 -15.02
N PHE A 771 -11.42 32.33 -15.68
CA PHE A 771 -11.53 32.20 -17.13
C PHE A 771 -13.00 32.04 -17.60
N GLY A 772 -13.97 32.03 -16.68
CA GLY A 772 -15.39 31.85 -16.98
C GLY A 772 -15.80 30.42 -17.36
N ILE A 773 -14.95 29.43 -17.07
CA ILE A 773 -15.17 28.00 -17.35
C ILE A 773 -15.64 27.31 -16.05
N ALA A 774 -16.56 26.35 -16.16
CA ALA A 774 -16.89 25.41 -15.07
C ALA A 774 -17.48 24.11 -15.61
N PHE A 775 -17.21 22.99 -14.94
CA PHE A 775 -17.84 21.69 -15.13
C PHE A 775 -19.08 21.52 -14.23
N GLY A 776 -19.94 20.58 -14.60
CA GLY A 776 -21.21 20.26 -13.92
C GLY A 776 -21.14 19.04 -13.00
N ASP A 777 -22.33 18.56 -12.65
CA ASP A 777 -22.59 17.45 -11.72
C ASP A 777 -23.13 16.17 -12.42
N ILE A 778 -23.18 16.18 -13.76
CA ILE A 778 -23.81 15.16 -14.58
C ILE A 778 -22.79 14.10 -15.00
N ILE A 779 -23.04 12.84 -14.63
CA ILE A 779 -22.22 11.70 -15.04
C ILE A 779 -22.63 11.24 -16.43
N LEU A 780 -21.75 11.33 -17.42
CA LEU A 780 -22.05 11.01 -18.82
C LEU A 780 -21.39 9.70 -19.26
N ASN A 781 -22.15 8.87 -19.98
CA ASN A 781 -21.64 7.63 -20.56
C ASN A 781 -22.06 7.47 -22.03
N GLY A 782 -21.14 6.98 -22.86
CA GLY A 782 -21.43 6.53 -24.23
C GLY A 782 -20.25 6.67 -25.19
N ASP A 783 -20.45 6.25 -26.43
CA ASP A 783 -19.43 6.31 -27.47
C ASP A 783 -19.67 7.54 -28.36
N TYR A 784 -18.61 8.25 -28.73
CA TYR A 784 -18.64 9.36 -29.69
C TYR A 784 -17.62 9.14 -30.83
N THR A 785 -17.65 9.98 -31.86
CA THR A 785 -16.72 9.90 -32.99
C THR A 785 -16.45 11.30 -33.52
N MET A 786 -15.17 11.63 -33.69
CA MET A 786 -14.69 12.95 -34.13
C MET A 786 -13.39 12.77 -34.92
N ASP A 787 -13.21 13.52 -36.01
CA ASP A 787 -12.09 13.33 -36.98
C ASP A 787 -11.87 11.86 -37.40
N GLY A 788 -12.97 11.15 -37.67
CA GLY A 788 -12.97 9.71 -38.01
C GLY A 788 -12.57 8.75 -36.87
N SER A 789 -12.14 9.26 -35.72
CA SER A 789 -11.67 8.51 -34.57
C SER A 789 -12.83 8.25 -33.60
N GLN A 790 -13.10 6.97 -33.30
CA GLN A 790 -14.08 6.59 -32.28
C GLN A 790 -13.43 6.63 -30.89
N SER A 791 -14.15 7.14 -29.88
CA SER A 791 -13.69 7.14 -28.50
C SER A 791 -14.88 6.95 -27.54
N ARG A 792 -14.62 6.30 -26.41
CA ARG A 792 -15.55 6.11 -25.29
C ARG A 792 -15.48 7.34 -24.38
N TYR A 793 -16.64 7.78 -23.91
CA TYR A 793 -16.79 8.63 -22.73
C TYR A 793 -17.25 7.75 -21.57
N ALA A 794 -16.49 7.68 -20.48
CA ALA A 794 -16.45 6.55 -19.55
C ALA A 794 -16.85 6.87 -18.11
N SER A 795 -17.85 7.75 -17.94
CA SER A 795 -18.29 8.40 -16.68
C SER A 795 -17.70 9.78 -16.44
N GLY A 796 -17.19 10.47 -17.47
CA GLY A 796 -16.80 11.87 -17.36
C GLY A 796 -17.96 12.86 -17.05
N THR A 797 -17.61 14.09 -16.68
CA THR A 797 -18.54 15.20 -16.40
C THR A 797 -18.90 16.01 -17.65
N ASN A 798 -19.88 16.91 -17.55
CA ASN A 798 -20.26 17.88 -18.59
C ASN A 798 -19.64 19.28 -18.34
N ILE A 799 -19.46 20.08 -19.39
CA ILE A 799 -19.15 21.51 -19.24
C ILE A 799 -20.44 22.26 -18.90
N ALA A 800 -20.48 22.98 -17.77
CA ALA A 800 -21.65 23.72 -17.28
C ALA A 800 -21.56 25.23 -17.56
N LYS A 801 -20.35 25.78 -17.66
CA LYS A 801 -20.09 27.17 -18.08
C LYS A 801 -18.91 27.22 -19.05
N PHE A 802 -19.04 28.05 -20.08
CA PHE A 802 -17.94 28.37 -21.01
C PHE A 802 -18.14 29.79 -21.57
N PRO A 803 -17.09 30.61 -21.73
CA PRO A 803 -17.22 31.98 -22.20
C PRO A 803 -17.55 32.06 -23.71
N ALA A 804 -18.02 33.23 -24.13
CA ALA A 804 -18.22 33.55 -25.54
C ALA A 804 -16.88 33.64 -26.30
N GLY A 805 -16.94 33.44 -27.62
CA GLY A 805 -15.79 33.48 -28.54
C GLY A 805 -15.03 32.16 -28.69
N GLY A 806 -15.11 31.28 -27.68
CA GLY A 806 -14.51 29.94 -27.69
C GLY A 806 -15.29 28.90 -28.49
N TYR A 807 -14.76 27.68 -28.55
CA TYR A 807 -15.29 26.55 -29.33
C TYR A 807 -15.69 25.42 -28.39
N VAL A 808 -16.88 24.84 -28.55
CA VAL A 808 -17.43 23.80 -27.65
C VAL A 808 -18.06 22.68 -28.45
N HIS A 809 -17.60 21.45 -28.22
CA HIS A 809 -18.14 20.23 -28.86
C HIS A 809 -19.10 19.52 -27.92
N SER A 810 -20.27 19.17 -28.45
CA SER A 810 -21.33 18.42 -27.76
C SER A 810 -21.66 17.12 -28.50
N PHE A 811 -21.95 16.05 -27.74
CA PHE A 811 -22.28 14.74 -28.31
C PHE A 811 -23.42 14.04 -27.54
N PRO A 812 -24.17 13.11 -28.17
CA PRO A 812 -25.37 12.50 -27.59
C PRO A 812 -25.04 11.38 -26.57
N PHE A 813 -24.97 11.73 -25.29
CA PHE A 813 -24.64 10.82 -24.18
C PHE A 813 -25.85 10.45 -23.31
N ILE A 814 -25.64 9.44 -22.45
CA ILE A 814 -26.60 9.01 -21.43
C ILE A 814 -26.19 9.62 -20.09
N ASP A 815 -27.09 10.40 -19.48
CA ASP A 815 -27.00 10.80 -18.08
C ASP A 815 -27.15 9.57 -17.17
N SER A 816 -26.16 9.34 -16.33
CA SER A 816 -26.03 8.17 -15.44
C SER A 816 -26.20 8.52 -13.97
N SER A 817 -26.42 9.81 -13.64
CA SER A 817 -26.29 10.37 -12.28
C SER A 817 -27.25 9.75 -11.25
N ASP A 818 -28.48 9.44 -11.65
CA ASP A 818 -29.45 8.75 -10.80
C ASP A 818 -29.11 7.27 -10.58
N GLY A 819 -28.46 6.65 -11.57
CA GLY A 819 -28.46 5.20 -11.81
C GLY A 819 -27.46 4.37 -10.99
N ALA A 820 -26.56 5.01 -10.23
CA ALA A 820 -25.43 4.33 -9.58
C ALA A 820 -25.80 3.32 -8.46
N GLY A 821 -27.06 3.23 -8.03
CA GLY A 821 -27.44 2.53 -6.78
C GLY A 821 -28.39 1.32 -6.87
N THR A 822 -29.16 1.12 -7.94
CA THR A 822 -30.35 0.22 -7.88
C THR A 822 -30.60 -0.64 -9.12
N GLN A 823 -30.97 -1.90 -8.88
CA GLN A 823 -31.51 -2.80 -9.90
C GLN A 823 -32.88 -2.31 -10.38
N ASN A 824 -32.95 -1.67 -11.55
CA ASN A 824 -34.11 -1.70 -12.47
C ASN A 824 -33.81 -0.99 -13.81
N ILE A 825 -32.87 -1.53 -14.60
CA ILE A 825 -32.78 -1.18 -16.04
C ILE A 825 -33.87 -1.96 -16.78
N LEU A 826 -35.13 -1.61 -16.52
CA LEU A 826 -36.31 -2.09 -17.21
C LEU A 826 -37.29 -0.92 -17.41
N ALA A 827 -37.38 -0.46 -18.65
CA ALA A 827 -38.42 0.45 -19.16
C ALA A 827 -38.47 1.89 -18.60
N SER A 828 -37.32 2.51 -18.30
CA SER A 828 -37.16 3.93 -18.63
C SER A 828 -36.52 4.04 -20.03
N SER A 829 -36.99 4.97 -20.86
CA SER A 829 -36.37 5.25 -22.15
C SER A 829 -35.09 6.03 -21.91
N LEU A 830 -33.95 5.45 -22.31
CA LEU A 830 -32.63 6.10 -22.28
C LEU A 830 -32.60 7.22 -23.34
N ILE A 831 -33.10 8.40 -22.96
CA ILE A 831 -33.03 9.61 -23.78
C ILE A 831 -31.57 10.04 -23.80
N LYS A 832 -30.92 9.90 -24.97
CA LYS A 832 -29.66 10.58 -25.24
C LYS A 832 -29.94 12.07 -25.47
N ALA A 833 -29.11 12.93 -24.88
CA ALA A 833 -29.12 14.36 -25.12
C ALA A 833 -27.69 14.83 -25.46
N ASP A 834 -27.58 15.92 -26.22
CA ASP A 834 -26.28 16.48 -26.61
C ASP A 834 -25.68 17.28 -25.45
N PHE A 835 -24.64 16.73 -24.82
CA PHE A 835 -23.94 17.40 -23.72
C PHE A 835 -22.57 17.92 -24.19
N PRO A 836 -22.19 19.16 -23.83
CA PRO A 836 -20.87 19.71 -24.11
C PRO A 836 -19.81 19.04 -23.21
N ILE A 837 -18.74 18.53 -23.82
CA ILE A 837 -17.69 17.76 -23.12
C ILE A 837 -16.26 18.20 -23.43
N LEU A 838 -16.05 18.97 -24.51
CA LEU A 838 -14.74 19.46 -24.93
C LEU A 838 -14.84 20.95 -25.28
N GLY A 839 -13.96 21.78 -24.71
CA GLY A 839 -13.92 23.21 -24.94
C GLY A 839 -12.52 23.73 -25.26
N PHE A 840 -12.41 24.65 -26.20
CA PHE A 840 -11.17 25.36 -26.56
C PHE A 840 -11.35 26.88 -26.47
N LEU A 841 -10.38 27.55 -25.87
CA LEU A 841 -10.42 28.98 -25.59
C LEU A 841 -9.03 29.62 -25.73
N GLU A 842 -8.98 30.85 -26.24
CA GLU A 842 -7.78 31.68 -26.33
C GLU A 842 -8.03 32.96 -25.51
N LEU A 843 -7.13 33.28 -24.59
CA LEU A 843 -7.28 34.37 -23.61
C LEU A 843 -5.93 35.03 -23.35
N GLY A 844 -5.82 36.33 -23.66
CA GLY A 844 -4.55 37.05 -23.58
C GLY A 844 -3.53 36.46 -24.55
N SER A 845 -2.37 36.05 -24.05
CA SER A 845 -1.38 35.26 -24.80
C SER A 845 -1.53 33.74 -24.65
N GLY A 846 -2.39 33.27 -23.74
CA GLY A 846 -2.56 31.87 -23.36
C GLY A 846 -3.75 31.17 -24.00
N ARG A 847 -3.78 29.85 -23.87
CA ARG A 847 -4.73 28.95 -24.55
C ARG A 847 -5.16 27.85 -23.59
N ILE A 848 -6.47 27.71 -23.39
CA ILE A 848 -7.07 26.73 -22.48
C ILE A 848 -7.83 25.70 -23.30
N SER A 849 -7.62 24.42 -22.98
CA SER A 849 -8.46 23.31 -23.39
C SER A 849 -8.99 22.58 -22.17
N VAL A 850 -10.28 22.26 -22.17
CA VAL A 850 -10.93 21.50 -21.11
C VAL A 850 -11.69 20.32 -21.70
N TYR A 851 -11.51 19.15 -21.10
CA TYR A 851 -12.16 17.90 -21.46
C TYR A 851 -12.62 17.20 -20.17
N GLY A 852 -13.83 16.62 -20.17
CA GLY A 852 -14.46 16.14 -18.94
C GLY A 852 -14.27 14.67 -18.60
N ASP A 853 -13.34 13.95 -19.25
CA ASP A 853 -13.03 12.52 -19.01
C ASP A 853 -11.50 12.28 -19.13
N SER A 854 -10.90 11.61 -18.15
CA SER A 854 -9.47 11.26 -18.07
C SER A 854 -9.20 9.76 -18.35
N ASN A 855 -10.21 8.88 -18.24
CA ASN A 855 -10.11 7.42 -18.43
C ASN A 855 -9.52 6.99 -19.79
N CYS A 856 -9.59 7.87 -20.79
CA CYS A 856 -9.02 7.65 -22.11
C CYS A 856 -7.49 7.92 -22.18
N LEU A 857 -6.90 8.33 -21.06
CA LEU A 857 -5.46 8.47 -20.81
C LEU A 857 -4.93 7.42 -19.83
N ASP A 858 -5.70 7.06 -18.79
CA ASP A 858 -5.42 5.90 -17.93
C ASP A 858 -5.20 4.66 -18.81
N SER A 859 -4.17 3.86 -18.50
CA SER A 859 -3.91 2.58 -19.17
C SER A 859 -4.26 1.34 -18.32
N SER A 860 -4.84 1.53 -17.14
CA SER A 860 -5.25 0.48 -16.20
C SER A 860 -6.55 -0.21 -16.62
N HIS A 861 -7.58 0.57 -16.99
CA HIS A 861 -8.89 0.05 -17.40
C HIS A 861 -9.34 0.54 -18.79
N MET A 862 -8.44 1.21 -19.53
CA MET A 862 -8.69 1.84 -20.83
C MET A 862 -9.51 0.99 -21.82
N ILE A 863 -10.72 1.47 -22.15
CA ILE A 863 -11.55 0.88 -23.21
C ILE A 863 -11.13 1.40 -24.60
N SER A 864 -10.76 2.68 -24.69
CA SER A 864 -10.24 3.32 -25.90
C SER A 864 -9.33 4.49 -25.51
N ASN A 865 -8.17 4.63 -26.15
CA ASN A 865 -7.29 5.77 -25.92
C ASN A 865 -7.79 7.03 -26.65
N CYS A 866 -7.55 8.20 -26.05
CA CYS A 866 -7.77 9.51 -26.68
C CYS A 866 -6.44 10.23 -26.98
N TYR A 867 -5.33 9.50 -27.13
CA TYR A 867 -4.00 10.08 -27.39
C TYR A 867 -3.95 10.97 -28.64
N TRP A 868 -4.80 10.68 -29.64
CA TRP A 868 -4.99 11.52 -30.82
C TRP A 868 -5.56 12.91 -30.46
N LEU A 869 -6.54 12.96 -29.54
CA LEU A 869 -7.18 14.18 -29.05
C LEU A 869 -6.23 14.94 -28.12
N LEU A 870 -5.55 14.25 -27.18
CA LEU A 870 -4.51 14.84 -26.34
C LEU A 870 -3.41 15.52 -27.19
N LYS A 871 -2.98 14.89 -28.28
CA LYS A 871 -2.03 15.52 -29.20
C LYS A 871 -2.59 16.80 -29.82
N LYS A 872 -3.84 16.80 -30.32
CA LYS A 872 -4.47 18.00 -30.91
C LYS A 872 -4.68 19.10 -29.87
N ILE A 873 -4.99 18.74 -28.63
CA ILE A 873 -5.04 19.65 -27.47
C ILE A 873 -3.68 20.31 -27.27
N LEU A 874 -2.59 19.53 -27.20
CA LEU A 874 -1.23 20.05 -27.02
C LEU A 874 -0.72 20.89 -28.21
N ASP A 875 -1.03 20.48 -29.44
CA ASP A 875 -0.74 21.24 -30.66
C ASP A 875 -1.43 22.63 -30.62
N PHE A 876 -2.65 22.72 -30.07
CA PHE A 876 -3.30 24.01 -29.78
C PHE A 876 -2.68 24.75 -28.59
N THR A 877 -2.66 24.17 -27.38
CA THR A 877 -2.27 24.88 -26.15
C THR A 877 -0.82 25.34 -26.17
N SER A 878 0.09 24.57 -26.77
CA SER A 878 1.50 24.96 -26.94
C SER A 878 1.74 25.83 -28.17
N VAL A 879 1.16 25.52 -29.35
CA VAL A 879 1.59 26.10 -30.64
C VAL A 879 0.51 26.92 -31.37
N ASN A 880 -0.74 26.89 -30.89
CA ASN A 880 -1.93 27.44 -31.58
C ASN A 880 -2.15 26.82 -32.97
N VAL A 881 -1.78 25.55 -33.14
CA VAL A 881 -2.14 24.78 -34.33
C VAL A 881 -3.61 24.38 -34.19
N ARG A 882 -4.47 25.14 -34.86
CA ARG A 882 -5.92 24.92 -34.85
C ARG A 882 -6.30 23.88 -35.90
N ASP A 883 -6.86 22.78 -35.42
CA ASP A 883 -7.39 21.72 -36.28
C ASP A 883 -8.70 22.13 -36.98
N PRO A 884 -8.89 21.86 -38.29
CA PRO A 884 -10.09 22.26 -39.02
C PRO A 884 -11.42 21.69 -38.51
N VAL A 885 -11.41 20.54 -37.83
CA VAL A 885 -12.60 19.93 -37.23
C VAL A 885 -12.84 20.50 -35.84
N LEU A 886 -11.78 20.69 -35.03
CA LEU A 886 -11.92 21.19 -33.65
C LEU A 886 -12.27 22.69 -33.58
N PHE A 887 -11.87 23.47 -34.57
CA PHE A 887 -12.03 24.93 -34.63
C PHE A 887 -12.94 25.41 -35.77
N SER A 888 -13.90 24.59 -36.19
CA SER A 888 -14.90 24.99 -37.18
C SER A 888 -15.87 26.05 -36.61
N ASP A 889 -16.32 26.99 -37.43
CA ASP A 889 -17.26 28.04 -36.97
C ASP A 889 -18.60 27.45 -36.45
N THR A 890 -18.95 26.22 -36.85
CA THR A 890 -20.15 25.51 -36.38
C THR A 890 -20.13 25.13 -34.90
N VAL A 891 -18.96 25.02 -34.27
CA VAL A 891 -18.82 24.73 -32.83
C VAL A 891 -18.40 25.97 -32.03
N ARG A 892 -18.25 27.11 -32.70
CA ARG A 892 -17.92 28.38 -32.06
C ARG A 892 -19.15 28.98 -31.33
N ARG A 893 -18.91 29.62 -30.19
CA ARG A 893 -19.94 30.12 -29.28
C ARG A 893 -19.98 31.64 -29.23
N ASP A 894 -20.83 32.26 -30.04
CA ASP A 894 -21.02 33.73 -29.99
C ASP A 894 -21.64 34.23 -28.68
N ALA A 895 -22.43 33.38 -28.01
CA ALA A 895 -22.99 33.61 -26.68
C ALA A 895 -22.42 32.60 -25.67
N PRO A 896 -22.16 33.02 -24.41
CA PRO A 896 -21.60 32.12 -23.40
C PRO A 896 -22.50 30.91 -23.19
N LEU A 897 -21.89 29.78 -22.83
CA LEU A 897 -22.61 28.61 -22.34
C LEU A 897 -22.87 28.82 -20.85
N HIS A 898 -24.14 28.78 -20.45
CA HIS A 898 -24.58 28.73 -19.06
C HIS A 898 -25.67 27.66 -18.92
N ALA A 899 -25.51 26.75 -17.96
CA ALA A 899 -26.57 25.81 -17.59
C ALA A 899 -27.65 26.52 -16.76
N ASP A 900 -28.67 27.07 -17.43
CA ASP A 900 -29.75 27.82 -16.79
C ASP A 900 -30.41 27.04 -15.64
N GLY A 901 -30.47 27.67 -14.46
CA GLY A 901 -31.16 27.15 -13.28
C GLY A 901 -30.47 26.01 -12.52
N LYS A 902 -29.37 25.43 -13.01
CA LYS A 902 -28.57 24.46 -12.25
C LYS A 902 -27.51 25.15 -11.38
N GLN A 903 -27.43 24.75 -10.11
CA GLN A 903 -26.31 25.11 -9.23
C GLN A 903 -25.06 24.30 -9.64
N LEU A 904 -23.87 24.92 -9.57
CA LEU A 904 -22.60 24.19 -9.78
C LEU A 904 -22.38 23.15 -8.67
N PRO A 905 -21.65 22.04 -8.93
CA PRO A 905 -21.28 21.07 -7.91
C PRO A 905 -20.56 21.75 -6.73
N SER A 906 -20.89 21.32 -5.52
CA SER A 906 -20.36 21.88 -4.26
C SER A 906 -19.65 20.82 -3.43
N ARG A 907 -18.67 21.26 -2.64
CA ARG A 907 -17.90 20.42 -1.71
C ARG A 907 -18.80 19.81 -0.65
N ARG A 908 -18.50 18.58 -0.24
CA ARG A 908 -19.19 17.89 0.85
C ARG A 908 -18.80 18.46 2.21
N THR A 909 -19.80 18.74 3.04
CA THR A 909 -19.63 19.29 4.40
C THR A 909 -19.57 18.22 5.48
N ASP A 910 -19.79 16.94 5.13
CA ASP A 910 -19.74 15.80 6.05
C ASP A 910 -18.37 15.08 6.09
N VAL A 911 -17.40 15.51 5.28
CA VAL A 911 -16.06 14.95 5.20
C VAL A 911 -15.03 15.98 5.65
N ASN A 912 -14.14 15.63 6.59
CA ASN A 912 -13.02 16.50 6.96
C ASN A 912 -11.86 16.36 5.96
N PHE A 913 -11.93 17.14 4.88
CA PHE A 913 -10.96 17.09 3.79
C PHE A 913 -9.51 17.46 4.22
N SER A 914 -9.34 18.27 5.26
CA SER A 914 -8.03 18.69 5.80
C SER A 914 -7.14 17.54 6.33
N ALA A 915 -7.72 16.36 6.54
CA ALA A 915 -7.01 15.15 6.92
C ALA A 915 -6.21 14.50 5.77
N TYR A 916 -6.56 14.82 4.51
CA TYR A 916 -6.02 14.20 3.30
C TYR A 916 -5.22 15.21 2.45
N SER A 917 -5.73 16.44 2.38
CA SER A 917 -5.18 17.54 1.59
C SER A 917 -3.77 17.98 1.98
N ALA A 918 -2.95 18.32 0.98
CA ALA A 918 -1.68 19.03 1.06
C ALA A 918 -1.83 20.56 1.13
N VAL A 919 -3.05 21.09 0.96
CA VAL A 919 -3.37 22.53 0.89
C VAL A 919 -4.24 23.00 2.06
N VAL A 920 -5.36 22.33 2.34
CA VAL A 920 -6.35 22.75 3.35
C VAL A 920 -5.75 22.72 4.76
N GLY A 921 -5.62 23.90 5.34
CA GLY A 921 -5.04 24.09 6.67
C GLY A 921 -3.53 23.88 6.73
N LYS A 922 -2.84 23.98 5.59
CA LYS A 922 -1.37 24.08 5.53
C LYS A 922 -0.95 25.52 5.20
N GLU A 923 0.34 25.78 5.29
CA GLU A 923 0.95 27.07 4.90
C GLU A 923 1.49 26.94 3.47
N LEU A 924 1.28 27.98 2.65
CA LEU A 924 1.84 28.06 1.29
C LEU A 924 3.38 28.12 1.38
N ILE A 925 4.05 27.19 0.70
CA ILE A 925 5.50 27.00 0.83
C ILE A 925 6.28 27.99 -0.05
N CYS A 926 5.82 28.25 -1.27
CA CYS A 926 6.53 29.09 -2.25
C CYS A 926 5.84 30.44 -2.43
N GLY A 927 6.53 31.54 -2.11
CA GLY A 927 6.08 32.91 -2.37
C GLY A 927 6.77 33.60 -3.56
N PHE A 928 7.98 33.15 -3.93
CA PHE A 928 8.79 33.65 -5.05
C PHE A 928 9.67 32.49 -5.60
N ASP A 929 10.10 32.60 -6.86
CA ASP A 929 10.79 31.56 -7.68
C ASP A 929 11.78 30.67 -6.90
N SER A 930 11.29 29.54 -6.39
CA SER A 930 11.99 28.66 -5.45
C SER A 930 12.46 27.36 -6.13
N ARG A 931 13.14 27.48 -7.28
CA ARG A 931 13.71 26.38 -8.10
C ARG A 931 14.63 25.37 -7.36
N PHE A 932 14.88 25.59 -6.07
CA PHE A 932 15.75 24.80 -5.20
C PHE A 932 15.03 24.24 -3.95
N GLU A 933 13.77 24.57 -3.68
CA GLU A 933 13.00 24.00 -2.56
C GLU A 933 12.32 22.67 -2.95
N ILE A 934 13.13 21.61 -3.02
CA ILE A 934 12.69 20.29 -3.50
C ILE A 934 11.96 19.51 -2.39
N TRP A 935 10.66 19.76 -2.25
CA TRP A 935 9.81 19.20 -1.19
C TRP A 935 9.26 17.79 -1.46
N GLY A 936 10.17 16.82 -1.61
CA GLY A 936 9.84 15.38 -1.64
C GLY A 936 10.19 14.60 -0.35
N THR A 937 10.61 15.28 0.71
CA THR A 937 11.41 14.67 1.79
C THR A 937 10.69 14.38 3.10
N LYS A 938 9.45 14.88 3.26
CA LYS A 938 8.68 14.72 4.50
C LYS A 938 8.14 13.30 4.68
N GLY A 939 7.85 12.55 3.61
CA GLY A 939 7.43 11.14 3.68
C GLY A 939 8.52 10.17 4.13
N TYR A 940 9.78 10.38 3.73
CA TYR A 940 10.90 9.63 4.32
C TYR A 940 11.13 9.96 5.79
N ASN A 941 10.67 11.13 6.22
CA ASN A 941 10.48 11.47 7.62
C ASN A 941 9.19 10.84 8.20
N LEU A 942 9.10 9.51 8.08
CA LEU A 942 8.79 8.66 9.22
C LEU A 942 9.86 8.90 10.31
N GLN A 943 9.84 10.10 10.88
CA GLN A 943 10.61 10.43 12.07
C GLN A 943 10.24 9.39 13.12
N VAL A 944 11.25 8.78 13.71
CA VAL A 944 11.11 8.12 15.01
C VAL A 944 10.69 9.21 16.00
N ARG A 945 9.38 9.46 16.11
CA ARG A 945 8.78 10.51 16.94
C ARG A 945 9.05 10.19 18.40
N GLY A 946 10.18 10.71 18.85
CA GLY A 946 10.81 10.33 20.11
C GLY A 946 12.33 10.37 19.97
N ARG A 947 12.91 11.55 20.22
CA ARG A 947 14.37 11.75 20.46
C ARG A 947 14.93 10.89 21.62
N TYR A 948 14.08 10.11 22.28
CA TYR A 948 14.35 9.30 23.46
C TYR A 948 13.85 7.84 23.34
N ARG A 949 13.68 7.28 22.12
CA ARG A 949 13.56 5.82 21.99
C ARG A 949 14.91 5.17 22.36
N ARG A 950 15.01 4.74 23.61
CA ARG A 950 16.10 3.90 24.12
C ARG A 950 15.98 2.49 23.52
N LEU A 951 16.60 2.29 22.36
CA LEU A 951 16.62 0.99 21.68
C LEU A 951 17.18 -0.10 22.63
N PRO A 952 16.48 -1.25 22.81
CA PRO A 952 16.93 -2.30 23.72
C PRO A 952 18.37 -2.75 23.43
N GLY A 953 19.22 -2.72 24.46
CA GLY A 953 20.62 -3.12 24.37
C GLY A 953 21.62 -2.06 23.87
N TYR A 954 21.17 -0.93 23.31
CA TYR A 954 22.07 0.11 22.79
C TYR A 954 22.13 1.36 23.71
N PRO A 955 23.30 2.00 23.87
CA PRO A 955 23.41 3.26 24.59
C PRO A 955 22.76 4.40 23.78
N VAL A 956 22.09 5.32 24.48
CA VAL A 956 21.61 6.57 23.86
C VAL A 956 22.81 7.45 23.57
N ILE A 957 23.18 7.58 22.30
CA ILE A 957 24.17 8.56 21.84
C ILE A 957 23.44 9.90 21.72
N ASP A 958 23.77 10.83 22.62
CA ASP A 958 23.25 12.20 22.57
C ASP A 958 23.82 12.92 21.34
N MET A 959 23.00 13.07 20.30
CA MET A 959 23.38 13.79 19.09
C MET A 959 23.37 15.29 19.38
N GLY A 960 24.54 15.80 19.74
CA GLY A 960 24.76 17.18 20.14
C GLY A 960 24.22 18.20 19.13
N ARG A 961 23.83 19.38 19.63
CA ARG A 961 23.10 20.42 18.89
C ARG A 961 23.73 20.76 17.53
N GLY A 962 23.14 20.25 16.45
CA GLY A 962 23.32 20.82 15.11
C GLY A 962 22.86 22.28 15.09
N LEU A 963 23.62 23.16 14.45
CA LEU A 963 23.29 24.58 14.39
C LEU A 963 22.17 24.83 13.38
N ASN A 964 20.97 25.13 13.87
CA ASN A 964 20.08 26.14 13.29
C ASN A 964 19.01 26.55 14.31
N SER A 965 19.43 27.38 15.26
CA SER A 965 18.54 28.19 16.09
C SER A 965 19.15 29.58 16.18
N THR A 966 18.49 30.58 15.59
CA THR A 966 18.89 31.99 15.71
C THR A 966 18.90 32.37 17.20
N VAL A 967 20.08 32.79 17.70
CA VAL A 967 20.22 33.21 19.09
C VAL A 967 19.78 34.66 19.19
N ASP A 968 18.59 34.87 19.75
CA ASP A 968 18.22 36.18 20.25
C ASP A 968 18.91 36.43 21.61
N ILE A 969 19.50 37.61 21.80
CA ILE A 969 20.52 37.83 22.83
C ILE A 969 19.92 38.52 24.06
N SER A 970 19.77 37.76 25.15
CA SER A 970 19.79 38.34 26.50
C SER A 970 20.44 37.40 27.53
N ASN A 971 21.70 37.66 27.85
CA ASN A 971 22.34 37.08 29.04
C ASN A 971 21.90 37.86 30.28
N LEU A 972 21.54 37.18 31.37
CA LEU A 972 22.18 37.41 32.67
C LEU A 972 21.93 36.27 33.68
N LYS A 973 22.76 36.24 34.72
CA LYS A 973 23.04 35.06 35.56
C LYS A 973 22.06 34.87 36.71
N LYS A 974 21.99 33.64 37.22
CA LYS A 974 21.54 33.32 38.59
C LYS A 974 22.34 34.13 39.64
N SER A 975 21.68 34.54 40.71
CA SER A 975 22.18 34.32 42.08
C SER A 975 21.07 34.44 43.13
N ASP A 976 21.30 33.78 44.25
CA ASP A 976 20.43 33.47 45.39
C ASP A 976 19.53 34.53 46.04
N THR A 977 18.56 33.95 46.75
CA THR A 977 17.78 34.44 47.90
C THR A 977 18.31 35.64 48.68
N GLN A 978 17.42 36.62 48.94
CA GLN A 978 17.13 37.09 50.30
C GLN A 978 15.74 37.72 50.40
N SER A 979 15.32 38.12 51.61
CA SER A 979 13.93 38.32 52.00
C SER A 979 13.59 39.74 52.48
N LEU A 980 12.27 39.98 52.65
CA LEU A 980 11.60 41.01 53.47
C LEU A 980 11.29 42.41 52.86
N ASN A 981 9.96 42.66 52.84
CA ASN A 981 9.25 43.86 53.34
C ASN A 981 9.02 45.11 52.46
N LYS A 982 7.70 45.41 52.33
CA LYS A 982 7.00 46.71 52.42
C LYS A 982 7.23 47.78 51.34
N GLY A 983 6.11 48.39 50.90
CA GLY A 983 6.10 49.67 50.18
C GLY A 983 4.76 49.95 49.49
N ASP A 984 3.82 50.61 50.15
CA ASP A 984 2.50 50.93 49.60
C ASP A 984 2.48 52.19 48.71
N SER A 985 1.62 52.15 47.69
CA SER A 985 0.82 53.28 47.15
C SER A 985 1.50 54.47 46.43
N LEU A 986 0.99 54.79 45.23
CA LEU A 986 0.51 56.11 44.72
C LEU A 986 0.54 56.04 43.17
N SER A 987 -0.57 55.80 42.47
CA SER A 987 -1.78 56.63 42.28
C SER A 987 -1.63 57.78 41.27
N ASN A 988 -2.19 57.61 40.07
CA ASN A 988 -3.17 58.47 39.37
C ASN A 988 -3.36 57.90 37.94
N LYS A 989 -4.55 57.68 37.34
CA LYS A 989 -5.82 58.45 37.19
C LYS A 989 -5.66 59.72 36.32
N TYR A 990 -6.58 60.05 35.40
CA TYR A 990 -7.93 59.52 35.11
C TYR A 990 -7.98 58.78 33.74
N LEU A 991 -8.88 57.84 33.40
CA LEU A 991 -10.20 57.37 33.91
C LEU A 991 -11.44 58.07 33.30
N GLY A 992 -12.03 57.44 32.26
CA GLY A 992 -13.37 57.67 31.70
C GLY A 992 -13.56 56.83 30.41
N LEU A 993 -14.71 56.20 30.10
CA LEU A 993 -16.03 56.19 30.74
C LEU A 993 -16.32 54.85 31.49
N LEU A 994 -17.41 54.84 32.27
CA LEU A 994 -17.90 53.68 33.04
C LEU A 994 -19.18 53.10 32.42
N TYR A 995 -19.30 51.77 32.49
CA TYR A 995 -20.47 51.10 33.08
C TYR A 995 -20.10 49.66 33.49
N GLY A 996 -20.39 49.29 34.74
CA GLY A 996 -20.38 47.91 35.22
C GLY A 996 -21.79 47.29 35.16
N ASP A 997 -22.08 46.15 35.80
CA ASP A 997 -21.27 45.37 36.76
C ASP A 997 -21.50 43.84 36.57
N GLU A 998 -21.25 43.05 37.62
CA GLU A 998 -20.90 41.62 37.60
C GLU A 998 -22.03 40.60 37.36
N VAL A 999 -21.57 39.40 36.93
CA VAL A 999 -21.99 38.03 37.29
C VAL A 999 -23.21 37.85 38.23
N ASP A 1000 -24.11 36.94 37.86
CA ASP A 1000 -24.83 36.11 38.86
C ASP A 1000 -25.19 34.70 38.32
N ALA A 1001 -25.64 33.81 39.20
CA ALA A 1001 -25.73 32.36 39.01
C ALA A 1001 -27.04 31.84 38.34
N PRO A 1002 -27.04 30.63 37.73
CA PRO A 1002 -28.19 30.11 36.99
C PRO A 1002 -29.24 29.43 37.87
N VAL A 1003 -30.50 29.87 37.75
CA VAL A 1003 -31.71 29.21 38.30
C VAL A 1003 -32.74 29.04 37.16
N PRO A 1004 -33.38 27.87 36.99
CA PRO A 1004 -34.02 27.51 35.72
C PRO A 1004 -35.46 28.02 35.55
N PHE A 1005 -35.86 28.31 34.32
CA PHE A 1005 -37.25 28.56 33.93
C PHE A 1005 -37.77 27.56 32.90
N ALA A 1006 -38.98 27.05 33.12
CA ALA A 1006 -39.58 25.98 32.34
C ALA A 1006 -40.49 26.50 31.22
N SER A 1007 -40.09 26.30 29.96
CA SER A 1007 -40.91 26.66 28.78
C SER A 1007 -40.83 25.65 27.60
N HIS A 1008 -39.87 24.71 27.61
CA HIS A 1008 -39.56 23.87 26.45
C HIS A 1008 -40.43 22.61 26.24
N TRP A 1009 -41.44 22.35 27.08
CA TRP A 1009 -42.24 21.11 27.02
C TRP A 1009 -43.50 21.19 26.13
N LEU A 1010 -43.94 22.38 25.71
CA LEU A 1010 -45.15 22.54 24.88
C LEU A 1010 -44.95 22.06 23.43
N VAL A 1011 -43.80 22.34 22.82
CA VAL A 1011 -43.53 21.99 21.41
C VAL A 1011 -43.40 20.46 21.21
N PRO A 1012 -42.63 19.71 22.02
CA PRO A 1012 -42.55 18.25 21.90
C PRO A 1012 -43.91 17.55 22.12
N ALA A 1013 -44.75 18.08 23.02
CA ALA A 1013 -46.09 17.54 23.29
C ALA A 1013 -47.02 17.68 22.07
N LEU A 1014 -46.99 18.82 21.38
CA LEU A 1014 -47.77 19.03 20.16
C LEU A 1014 -47.30 18.15 19.00
N VAL A 1015 -45.98 18.00 18.82
CA VAL A 1015 -45.40 17.12 17.78
C VAL A 1015 -45.76 15.65 18.00
N THR A 1016 -45.68 15.17 19.25
CA THR A 1016 -46.05 13.78 19.58
C THR A 1016 -47.55 13.53 19.45
N ALA A 1017 -48.42 14.50 19.81
CA ALA A 1017 -49.86 14.40 19.58
C ALA A 1017 -50.24 14.30 18.09
N PHE A 1018 -49.63 15.14 17.23
CA PHE A 1018 -49.84 15.06 15.78
C PHE A 1018 -49.30 13.75 15.18
N GLY A 1019 -48.14 13.29 15.64
CA GLY A 1019 -47.58 11.98 15.23
C GLY A 1019 -48.53 10.82 15.55
N PHE A 1020 -49.13 10.82 16.75
CA PHE A 1020 -50.06 9.77 17.17
C PHE A 1020 -51.36 9.76 16.33
N LEU A 1021 -51.89 10.94 15.99
CA LEU A 1021 -53.06 11.08 15.10
C LEU A 1021 -52.77 10.56 13.68
N LEU A 1022 -51.60 10.87 13.12
CA LEU A 1022 -51.16 10.32 11.84
C LEU A 1022 -51.04 8.80 11.88
N LEU A 1023 -50.44 8.23 12.93
CA LEU A 1023 -50.29 6.78 13.11
C LEU A 1023 -51.64 6.06 13.21
N LEU A 1024 -52.60 6.63 13.96
CA LEU A 1024 -53.98 6.13 14.03
C LEU A 1024 -54.69 6.18 12.68
N SER A 1025 -54.45 7.22 11.87
CA SER A 1025 -55.00 7.32 10.51
C SER A 1025 -54.46 6.21 9.59
N PHE A 1026 -53.15 5.94 9.66
CA PHE A 1026 -52.48 4.91 8.86
C PHE A 1026 -52.93 3.50 9.25
N CYS A 1027 -53.08 3.24 10.55
CA CYS A 1027 -53.65 1.99 11.06
C CYS A 1027 -55.10 1.76 10.58
N ARG A 1028 -55.96 2.80 10.57
CA ARG A 1028 -57.33 2.71 10.01
C ARG A 1028 -57.31 2.40 8.50
N ILE A 1029 -56.37 2.97 7.74
CA ILE A 1029 -56.19 2.68 6.31
C ILE A 1029 -55.72 1.22 6.09
N GLN A 1030 -54.75 0.74 6.87
CA GLN A 1030 -54.29 -0.66 6.79
C GLN A 1030 -55.39 -1.66 7.19
N GLN A 1031 -56.21 -1.37 8.21
CA GLN A 1031 -57.35 -2.21 8.57
C GLN A 1031 -58.41 -2.27 7.46
N LYS A 1032 -58.72 -1.15 6.79
CA LYS A 1032 -59.59 -1.16 5.58
C LYS A 1032 -58.98 -2.00 4.44
N ARG A 1033 -57.66 -1.92 4.20
CA ARG A 1033 -56.98 -2.76 3.20
C ARG A 1033 -56.98 -4.25 3.56
N ARG A 1034 -56.74 -4.62 4.83
CA ARG A 1034 -56.79 -6.03 5.30
C ARG A 1034 -58.21 -6.62 5.23
N ARG A 1035 -59.28 -5.86 5.49
CA ARG A 1035 -60.66 -6.34 5.31
C ARG A 1035 -61.02 -6.61 3.83
N ARG A 1036 -60.47 -5.86 2.86
CA ARG A 1036 -60.69 -6.16 1.43
C ARG A 1036 -59.96 -7.43 0.95
N ARG A 1037 -58.79 -7.76 1.49
CA ARG A 1037 -58.01 -8.96 1.08
C ARG A 1037 -58.50 -10.32 1.62
N LYS A 1038 -59.52 -10.37 2.49
CA LYS A 1038 -60.15 -11.63 2.93
C LYS A 1038 -61.46 -11.99 2.20
N GLY A 1039 -61.86 -11.21 1.19
CA GLY A 1039 -63.11 -11.42 0.44
C GLY A 1039 -62.98 -12.09 -0.94
N GLN A 1040 -61.76 -12.35 -1.43
CA GLN A 1040 -61.53 -12.86 -2.80
C GLN A 1040 -60.41 -13.92 -2.83
N SER A 1041 -60.74 -15.15 -2.43
CA SER A 1041 -59.94 -16.36 -2.71
C SER A 1041 -60.75 -17.62 -2.36
N LYS A 1042 -61.98 -17.71 -2.87
CA LYS A 1042 -62.84 -18.89 -2.68
C LYS A 1042 -63.82 -19.04 -3.86
N GLU A 1043 -63.31 -19.45 -5.03
CA GLU A 1043 -64.08 -20.18 -6.06
C GLU A 1043 -63.20 -20.68 -7.22
N ARG A 1044 -63.74 -21.66 -7.97
CA ARG A 1044 -63.30 -22.17 -9.28
C ARG A 1044 -61.98 -22.96 -9.40
N SER A 1045 -62.13 -24.27 -9.25
CA SER A 1045 -61.62 -25.25 -10.21
C SER A 1045 -62.17 -25.00 -11.63
N GLY A 1046 -61.65 -25.58 -12.72
CA GLY A 1046 -60.51 -26.50 -12.86
C GLY A 1046 -60.37 -27.03 -14.31
N SER A 1047 -59.64 -28.14 -14.50
CA SER A 1047 -59.20 -28.74 -15.79
C SER A 1047 -58.16 -27.92 -16.58
N GLY A 1048 -57.24 -28.51 -17.35
CA GLY A 1048 -56.84 -29.94 -17.45
C GLY A 1048 -56.44 -30.38 -18.87
N ARG A 1049 -55.40 -31.24 -18.98
CA ARG A 1049 -54.79 -31.82 -20.23
C ARG A 1049 -53.87 -30.88 -21.03
N PHE A 1050 -52.89 -31.36 -21.81
CA PHE A 1050 -51.94 -32.51 -21.72
C PHE A 1050 -50.87 -32.34 -22.85
N ALA A 1051 -49.87 -33.24 -22.92
CA ALA A 1051 -48.74 -33.32 -23.89
C ALA A 1051 -47.61 -32.29 -23.61
N ASN A 1052 -46.34 -32.67 -23.41
CA ASN A 1052 -45.40 -33.56 -24.13
C ASN A 1052 -44.76 -32.84 -25.34
N PHE A 1053 -43.43 -32.90 -25.55
CA PHE A 1053 -42.38 -33.71 -24.89
C PHE A 1053 -41.14 -32.85 -24.58
#